data_AF-A0A2A2I5J7-F1
#
_entry.id   AF-A0A2A2I5J7-F1
#
_cell.length_a   1.000
_cell.length_b   1.000
_cell.length_c   1.000
_cell.angle_alpha   90.00
_cell.angle_beta   90.00
_cell.angle_gamma   90.00
#
_symmetry.space_group_name_H-M   'P 1'
#
loop_
_entity.id
_entity.type
_entity.pdbx_description
1 polymer ?
#
loop_
_entity_poly.entity_id
_entity_poly.type
_entity_poly.pdbx_seq_one_letter_code
_entity_poly.pdbx_strand_id
1 'polypeptide(L)'
;MLLTTKFFRPAPDPDAIRRPRLLERLAPRTRKRLNLVIAPAGFGKTTLVSQWCDEQEGRLAWLSLDSSDDDPRRFWQYLCGAFEQAGVDGLGDCQSAFQTCALHEIEGAITGLINALVASAEHRLHLVLDDMHQVEDPAIHRQLTYLVDYLPPTVMVTLVSRTEPALPVARWRVRHWVDDVPPQMLAFSEEECQRFFSDYMAIPLDADQARTIWQRTEGWVAAMQLSALSAPDDPVNRGADAAPSPISGREISDYILTEILEQQSDEIAEFLLATACCLRLTASLCDSIRGATDSQTILESLSRRHLFLIPLDTRDEWFRYHDLFREALFLRLEQTDPKQLAERQSRTIHWLLEHDHIQEAIAQLIQLEDWSWLANVLEQHGNNLIQGGFHLPVLEWLDRLPPGTVDDNPQLAMLRIWANFFANRLDAVEPQLDRLEDLLDRRVAESHPDAEGALGLNSEISLMRSYLARTQSDLESAADLTRQVLQDLDHTQMPLKSVTYYGIGLDYFSQGDLPAAEEALQSAVSYGQIERKPSTVLSSGGLLSWIQFNRGHNDVALKTAVSIREWIDRHYTDPSQPRLISCWQNCSLIEIYRERDQLDLAETYLAPLTGHLQSGTEPGQHVIIQYARAHLAFTRGDYQTAIEALDDAEAVLERRRDHIIFEPPSLSALRARCWLAQNRLDDARGWLDSRENVTFRNPLNREQNRITAARVLIALGEPKNAISQLSPLRLSTERDQHHRHLIEVLTVYAEAMDALNQPNEAQTVLTEALKRGAREQFFRLFVEESPRIHRLIRDNHHAAIPQEYLEALKSRLPESDEETAAPSEDGPVAVDGLVEPLSAREMEVLRLINDGLANREIAESMNVAATTVKAHIRNLYGKLGVKSRTEALARARKLGVLS
;
A
#
# COMPACT_ATOMS: atom_id res chain seq x y z
N MET A 1 -19.91 -6.15 -60.98
CA MET A 1 -20.95 -6.73 -60.10
C MET A 1 -20.36 -6.84 -58.71
N LEU A 2 -21.03 -6.31 -57.69
CA LEU A 2 -20.59 -6.37 -56.30
C LEU A 2 -21.20 -7.60 -55.63
N LEU A 3 -20.43 -8.26 -54.76
CA LEU A 3 -20.90 -9.41 -54.00
C LEU A 3 -21.81 -8.93 -52.85
N THR A 4 -23.11 -9.17 -52.97
CA THR A 4 -24.12 -8.69 -52.01
C THR A 4 -23.94 -9.27 -50.61
N THR A 5 -23.32 -10.44 -50.47
CA THR A 5 -23.09 -11.06 -49.16
C THR A 5 -22.13 -10.29 -48.27
N LYS A 6 -21.25 -9.43 -48.84
CA LYS A 6 -20.36 -8.56 -48.06
C LYS A 6 -21.10 -7.42 -47.34
N PHE A 7 -22.33 -7.13 -47.77
CA PHE A 7 -23.17 -6.09 -47.17
C PHE A 7 -24.07 -6.61 -46.06
N PHE A 8 -24.12 -7.92 -45.85
CA PHE A 8 -24.90 -8.50 -44.78
C PHE A 8 -24.12 -8.46 -43.48
N ARG A 9 -24.72 -7.82 -42.49
CA ARG A 9 -24.34 -7.98 -41.10
C ARG A 9 -24.44 -9.46 -40.70
N PRO A 10 -23.45 -10.03 -40.01
CA PRO A 10 -23.55 -11.37 -39.44
C PRO A 10 -24.77 -11.49 -38.51
N ALA A 11 -25.54 -12.57 -38.65
CA ALA A 11 -26.72 -12.80 -37.84
C ALA A 11 -26.34 -12.75 -36.35
N PRO A 12 -27.01 -11.92 -35.53
CA PRO A 12 -26.75 -11.90 -34.10
C PRO A 12 -27.13 -13.26 -33.51
N ASP A 13 -26.20 -13.85 -32.76
CA ASP A 13 -26.49 -15.00 -31.92
C ASP A 13 -27.32 -14.51 -30.72
N PRO A 14 -28.60 -14.92 -30.58
CA PRO A 14 -29.48 -14.44 -29.52
C PRO A 14 -29.01 -14.87 -28.12
N ASP A 15 -28.22 -15.94 -28.04
CA ASP A 15 -27.70 -16.47 -26.79
C ASP A 15 -26.36 -15.82 -26.41
N ALA A 16 -25.72 -15.07 -27.32
CA ALA A 16 -24.46 -14.41 -27.04
C ALA A 16 -24.56 -13.43 -25.86
N ILE A 17 -23.58 -13.52 -24.95
CA ILE A 17 -23.51 -12.68 -23.74
C ILE A 17 -23.51 -11.19 -24.12
N ARG A 18 -24.50 -10.45 -23.60
CA ARG A 18 -24.60 -9.00 -23.75
C ARG A 18 -23.61 -8.28 -22.84
N ARG A 19 -23.01 -7.20 -23.37
CA ARG A 19 -21.93 -6.43 -22.71
C ARG A 19 -22.28 -4.94 -22.59
N PRO A 20 -23.21 -4.55 -21.69
CA PRO A 20 -23.75 -3.18 -21.63
C PRO A 20 -22.69 -2.08 -21.54
N ARG A 21 -21.63 -2.31 -20.74
CA ARG A 21 -20.51 -1.37 -20.58
C ARG A 21 -19.80 -1.01 -21.90
N LEU A 22 -19.75 -1.94 -22.85
CA LEU A 22 -19.12 -1.72 -24.15
C LEU A 22 -20.11 -1.12 -25.15
N LEU A 23 -21.37 -1.54 -25.10
CA LEU A 23 -22.46 -1.00 -25.92
C LEU A 23 -22.69 0.50 -25.63
N GLU A 24 -22.71 0.90 -24.36
CA GLU A 24 -22.79 2.30 -23.93
C GLU A 24 -21.59 3.14 -24.38
N ARG A 25 -20.43 2.51 -24.53
CA ARG A 25 -19.20 3.16 -25.02
C ARG A 25 -19.23 3.33 -26.54
N LEU A 26 -19.82 2.39 -27.27
CA LEU A 26 -20.02 2.49 -28.72
C LEU A 26 -21.18 3.41 -29.12
N ALA A 27 -22.08 3.73 -28.18
CA ALA A 27 -23.22 4.60 -28.39
C ALA A 27 -22.84 5.99 -28.98
N PRO A 28 -23.69 6.55 -29.84
CA PRO A 28 -23.45 7.85 -30.46
C PRO A 28 -23.49 9.01 -29.44
N ARG A 29 -22.57 9.99 -29.59
CA ARG A 29 -22.46 11.19 -28.75
C ARG A 29 -22.17 12.43 -29.60
N THR A 30 -22.49 13.63 -29.10
CA THR A 30 -22.53 14.90 -29.87
C THR A 30 -21.24 15.29 -30.61
N ARG A 31 -20.07 14.78 -30.19
CA ARG A 31 -18.75 15.10 -30.81
C ARG A 31 -18.07 13.89 -31.49
N LYS A 32 -18.70 12.72 -31.41
CA LYS A 32 -18.12 11.45 -31.80
C LYS A 32 -18.42 11.15 -33.26
N ARG A 33 -17.41 10.69 -34.00
CA ARG A 33 -17.52 10.33 -35.43
C ARG A 33 -17.03 8.92 -35.72
N LEU A 34 -16.18 8.37 -34.86
CA LEU A 34 -15.49 7.09 -35.08
C LEU A 34 -15.56 6.21 -33.83
N ASN A 35 -15.96 4.97 -34.01
CA ASN A 35 -15.73 3.87 -33.07
C ASN A 35 -14.54 3.05 -33.57
N LEU A 36 -13.58 2.77 -32.69
CA LEU A 36 -12.43 1.95 -33.02
C LEU A 36 -12.41 0.70 -32.12
N VAL A 37 -12.69 -0.46 -32.71
CA VAL A 37 -12.73 -1.77 -32.02
C VAL A 37 -11.54 -2.58 -32.49
N ILE A 38 -10.47 -2.60 -31.69
CA ILE A 38 -9.21 -3.26 -32.01
C ILE A 38 -8.94 -4.38 -31.02
N ALA A 39 -8.80 -5.60 -31.53
CA ALA A 39 -8.33 -6.74 -30.78
C ALA A 39 -7.92 -7.90 -31.69
N PRO A 40 -7.03 -8.80 -31.24
CA PRO A 40 -6.72 -10.04 -31.94
C PRO A 40 -7.96 -10.90 -32.25
N ALA A 41 -7.76 -11.99 -32.99
CA ALA A 41 -8.81 -12.98 -33.22
C ALA A 41 -9.35 -13.54 -31.89
N GLY A 42 -10.63 -13.93 -31.85
CA GLY A 42 -11.21 -14.59 -30.67
C GLY A 42 -11.66 -13.68 -29.51
N PHE A 43 -11.61 -12.36 -29.64
CA PHE A 43 -12.11 -11.41 -28.62
C PHE A 43 -13.59 -10.96 -28.80
N GLY A 44 -14.29 -11.54 -29.78
CA GLY A 44 -15.72 -11.23 -30.01
C GLY A 44 -16.02 -9.84 -30.59
N LYS A 45 -15.09 -9.23 -31.34
CA LYS A 45 -15.23 -7.89 -31.93
C LYS A 45 -16.48 -7.75 -32.81
N THR A 46 -16.60 -8.62 -33.81
CA THR A 46 -17.72 -8.63 -34.76
C THR A 46 -19.05 -8.90 -34.04
N THR A 47 -19.04 -9.77 -33.03
CA THR A 47 -20.20 -10.04 -32.17
C THR A 47 -20.63 -8.80 -31.40
N LEU A 48 -19.69 -8.07 -30.77
CA LEU A 48 -19.98 -6.83 -30.05
C LEU A 48 -20.58 -5.77 -30.98
N VAL A 49 -19.98 -5.54 -32.15
CA VAL A 49 -20.47 -4.52 -33.09
C VAL A 49 -21.81 -4.93 -33.68
N SER A 50 -22.04 -6.22 -33.93
CA SER A 50 -23.35 -6.75 -34.30
C SER A 50 -24.39 -6.43 -33.21
N GLN A 51 -24.13 -6.79 -31.94
CA GLN A 51 -25.03 -6.47 -30.83
C GLN A 51 -25.32 -4.97 -30.70
N TRP A 52 -24.30 -4.13 -30.86
CA TRP A 52 -24.45 -2.68 -30.83
C TRP A 52 -25.38 -2.17 -31.93
N CYS A 53 -25.25 -2.70 -33.15
CA CYS A 53 -26.10 -2.36 -34.28
C CYS A 53 -27.58 -2.70 -34.06
N ASP A 54 -27.92 -3.70 -33.25
CA ASP A 54 -29.33 -4.01 -32.90
C ASP A 54 -30.00 -2.94 -32.05
N GLU A 55 -29.22 -2.19 -31.26
CA GLU A 55 -29.72 -1.20 -30.31
C GLU A 55 -29.78 0.21 -30.92
N GLN A 56 -29.26 0.41 -32.14
CA GLN A 56 -29.22 1.73 -32.77
C GLN A 56 -30.43 1.99 -33.67
N GLU A 57 -31.00 3.18 -33.53
CA GLU A 57 -31.98 3.73 -34.46
C GLU A 57 -31.27 4.41 -35.64
N GLY A 58 -31.51 3.95 -36.86
CA GLY A 58 -30.95 4.56 -38.06
C GLY A 58 -30.76 3.57 -39.21
N ARG A 59 -30.19 4.05 -40.31
CA ARG A 59 -29.77 3.23 -41.44
C ARG A 59 -28.40 2.63 -41.15
N LEU A 60 -28.22 1.34 -41.43
CA LEU A 60 -26.97 0.62 -41.21
C LEU A 60 -26.37 0.18 -42.54
N ALA A 61 -25.17 0.68 -42.83
CA ALA A 61 -24.31 0.22 -43.91
C ALA A 61 -23.24 -0.69 -43.31
N TRP A 62 -23.27 -1.98 -43.64
CA TRP A 62 -22.25 -2.94 -43.22
C TRP A 62 -21.36 -3.31 -44.42
N LEU A 63 -20.06 -3.39 -44.22
CA LEU A 63 -19.11 -3.89 -45.21
C LEU A 63 -18.07 -4.78 -44.53
N SER A 64 -18.08 -6.08 -44.86
CA SER A 64 -17.01 -7.01 -44.51
C SER A 64 -15.91 -7.00 -45.58
N LEU A 65 -14.67 -6.73 -45.16
CA LEU A 65 -13.50 -6.63 -46.04
C LEU A 65 -12.73 -7.94 -46.12
N ASP A 66 -12.13 -8.21 -47.27
CA ASP A 66 -11.13 -9.26 -47.45
C ASP A 66 -9.90 -8.73 -48.20
N SER A 67 -8.84 -9.53 -48.30
CA SER A 67 -7.58 -9.15 -48.96
C SER A 67 -7.75 -8.74 -50.43
N SER A 68 -8.85 -9.10 -51.08
CA SER A 68 -9.12 -8.71 -52.47
C SER A 68 -9.74 -7.31 -52.59
N ASP A 69 -10.08 -6.68 -51.48
CA ASP A 69 -10.59 -5.30 -51.41
C ASP A 69 -9.48 -4.26 -51.13
N ASP A 70 -8.21 -4.70 -51.02
CA ASP A 70 -7.03 -3.82 -50.97
C ASP A 70 -6.68 -3.20 -52.34
N ASP A 71 -7.70 -2.77 -53.08
CA ASP A 71 -7.62 -2.03 -54.32
C ASP A 71 -8.53 -0.80 -54.21
N PRO A 72 -8.01 0.44 -54.42
CA PRO A 72 -8.79 1.65 -54.18
C PRO A 72 -10.13 1.70 -54.94
N ARG A 73 -10.16 1.28 -56.20
CA ARG A 73 -11.40 1.35 -57.00
C ARG A 73 -12.44 0.39 -56.45
N ARG A 74 -12.01 -0.84 -56.17
CA ARG A 74 -12.89 -1.88 -55.64
C ARG A 74 -13.40 -1.51 -54.24
N PHE A 75 -12.52 -1.04 -53.35
CA PHE A 75 -12.88 -0.59 -52.01
C PHE A 75 -14.00 0.45 -52.04
N TRP A 76 -13.85 1.52 -52.84
CA TRP A 76 -14.85 2.58 -52.92
C TRP A 76 -16.16 2.12 -53.59
N GLN A 77 -16.10 1.20 -54.56
CA GLN A 77 -17.30 0.62 -55.13
C GLN A 77 -18.09 -0.20 -54.09
N TYR A 78 -17.41 -1.01 -53.29
CA TYR A 78 -18.06 -1.76 -52.19
C TYR A 78 -18.58 -0.81 -51.11
N LEU A 79 -17.84 0.25 -50.76
CA LEU A 79 -18.30 1.23 -49.79
C LEU A 79 -19.57 1.95 -50.25
N CYS A 80 -19.61 2.39 -51.52
CA CYS A 80 -20.82 2.99 -52.11
C CYS A 80 -21.98 1.99 -52.17
N GLY A 81 -21.71 0.72 -52.52
CA GLY A 81 -22.70 -0.34 -52.51
C GLY A 81 -23.29 -0.59 -51.12
N ALA A 82 -22.48 -0.51 -50.06
CA ALA A 82 -22.95 -0.66 -48.68
C ALA A 82 -23.90 0.49 -48.28
N PHE A 83 -23.63 1.73 -48.69
CA PHE A 83 -24.53 2.85 -48.45
C PHE A 83 -25.83 2.78 -49.27
N GLU A 84 -25.75 2.34 -50.52
CA GLU A 84 -26.93 2.12 -51.37
C GLU A 84 -27.84 1.03 -50.77
N GLN A 85 -27.26 -0.07 -50.29
CA GLN A 85 -27.98 -1.15 -49.61
C GLN A 85 -28.63 -0.67 -48.30
N ALA A 86 -28.03 0.30 -47.62
CA ALA A 86 -28.60 0.95 -46.43
C ALA A 86 -29.75 1.93 -46.76
N GLY A 87 -30.07 2.13 -48.05
CA GLY A 87 -31.16 2.96 -48.53
C GLY A 87 -30.79 4.42 -48.81
N VAL A 88 -29.50 4.76 -48.94
CA VAL A 88 -29.06 6.12 -49.31
C VAL A 88 -29.32 6.34 -50.80
N ASP A 89 -30.21 7.28 -51.11
CA ASP A 89 -30.61 7.61 -52.49
C ASP A 89 -29.55 8.48 -53.20
N GLY A 90 -29.52 8.44 -54.54
CA GLY A 90 -28.66 9.32 -55.34
C GLY A 90 -27.20 8.86 -55.49
N LEU A 91 -26.87 7.61 -55.14
CA LEU A 91 -25.51 7.06 -55.23
C LEU A 91 -25.16 6.43 -56.58
N GLY A 92 -26.10 6.31 -57.51
CA GLY A 92 -25.88 5.72 -58.84
C GLY A 92 -24.82 6.46 -59.66
N ASP A 93 -24.83 7.79 -59.62
CA ASP A 93 -23.82 8.62 -60.27
C ASP A 93 -22.43 8.45 -59.61
N CYS A 94 -22.38 8.28 -58.29
CA CYS A 94 -21.14 8.03 -57.54
C CYS A 94 -20.53 6.66 -57.91
N GLN A 95 -21.33 5.59 -58.00
CA GLN A 95 -20.86 4.28 -58.45
C GLN A 95 -20.26 4.33 -59.85
N SER A 96 -20.91 5.04 -60.77
CA SER A 96 -20.41 5.21 -62.14
C SER A 96 -19.09 6.00 -62.18
N ALA A 97 -18.93 6.99 -61.31
CA ALA A 97 -17.71 7.76 -61.16
C ALA A 97 -16.56 6.86 -60.66
N PHE A 98 -16.75 6.05 -59.62
CA PHE A 98 -15.71 5.12 -59.14
C PHE A 98 -15.31 4.03 -60.14
N GLN A 99 -16.15 3.74 -61.14
CA GLN A 99 -15.81 2.79 -62.23
C GLN A 99 -14.97 3.42 -63.34
N THR A 100 -15.19 4.71 -63.65
CA THR A 100 -14.64 5.38 -64.83
C THR A 100 -13.49 6.34 -64.53
N CYS A 101 -13.38 6.81 -63.29
CA CYS A 101 -12.40 7.77 -62.80
C CYS A 101 -10.95 7.23 -62.79
N ALA A 102 -9.96 8.06 -63.14
CA ALA A 102 -8.55 7.73 -62.92
C ALA A 102 -8.21 7.72 -61.41
N LEU A 103 -7.24 6.92 -60.95
CA LEU A 103 -6.91 6.80 -59.52
C LEU A 103 -6.61 8.13 -58.81
N HIS A 104 -6.08 9.13 -59.54
CA HIS A 104 -5.78 10.47 -59.02
C HIS A 104 -6.99 11.41 -58.92
N GLU A 105 -8.13 11.05 -59.52
CA GLU A 105 -9.37 11.83 -59.52
C GLU A 105 -10.41 11.29 -58.50
N ILE A 106 -10.09 10.19 -57.82
CA ILE A 106 -11.00 9.47 -56.89
C ILE A 106 -11.51 10.39 -55.77
N GLU A 107 -10.74 11.36 -55.31
CA GLU A 107 -11.17 12.35 -54.30
C GLU A 107 -12.41 13.15 -54.74
N GLY A 108 -12.56 13.43 -56.03
CA GLY A 108 -13.75 14.08 -56.58
C GLY A 108 -15.00 13.21 -56.44
N ALA A 109 -14.86 11.90 -56.68
CA ALA A 109 -15.94 10.93 -56.47
C ALA A 109 -16.27 10.76 -54.98
N ILE A 110 -15.26 10.76 -54.09
CA ILE A 110 -15.47 10.75 -52.63
C ILE A 110 -16.21 12.01 -52.18
N THR A 111 -15.87 13.17 -52.75
CA THR A 111 -16.59 14.43 -52.48
C THR A 111 -18.05 14.34 -52.90
N GLY A 112 -18.32 13.73 -54.06
CA GLY A 112 -19.69 13.41 -54.52
C GLY A 112 -20.46 12.54 -53.51
N LEU A 113 -19.81 11.47 -53.01
CA LEU A 113 -20.36 10.61 -51.96
C LEU A 113 -20.67 11.39 -50.68
N ILE A 114 -19.74 12.24 -50.20
CA ILE A 114 -19.95 13.08 -49.02
C ILE A 114 -21.17 13.99 -49.21
N ASN A 115 -21.32 14.61 -50.38
CA ASN A 115 -22.46 15.47 -50.67
C ASN A 115 -23.79 14.70 -50.68
N ALA A 116 -23.81 13.48 -51.20
CA ALA A 116 -24.98 12.60 -51.15
C ALA A 116 -25.35 12.20 -49.71
N LEU A 117 -24.34 11.93 -48.87
CA LEU A 117 -24.53 11.66 -47.44
C LEU A 117 -25.07 12.89 -46.68
N VAL A 118 -24.61 14.10 -47.03
CA VAL A 118 -25.14 15.36 -46.48
C VAL A 118 -26.59 15.58 -46.90
N ALA A 119 -26.93 15.29 -48.16
CA ALA A 119 -28.32 15.39 -48.64
C ALA A 119 -29.26 14.39 -47.93
N SER A 120 -28.72 13.27 -47.46
CA SER A 120 -29.47 12.23 -46.72
C SER A 120 -29.46 12.42 -45.19
N ALA A 121 -29.10 13.61 -44.70
CA ALA A 121 -28.90 13.90 -43.28
C ALA A 121 -30.17 13.85 -42.39
N GLU A 122 -31.36 13.62 -42.95
CA GLU A 122 -32.59 13.45 -42.17
C GLU A 122 -32.59 12.16 -41.32
N HIS A 123 -31.75 11.18 -41.67
CA HIS A 123 -31.61 9.92 -40.95
C HIS A 123 -30.19 9.76 -40.39
N ARG A 124 -30.07 9.22 -39.17
CA ARG A 124 -28.79 8.77 -38.64
C ARG A 124 -28.31 7.57 -39.45
N LEU A 125 -27.04 7.57 -39.84
CA LEU A 125 -26.43 6.53 -40.65
C LEU A 125 -25.20 5.97 -39.94
N HIS A 126 -25.12 4.66 -39.84
CA HIS A 126 -24.01 3.94 -39.24
C HIS A 126 -23.27 3.16 -40.32
N LEU A 127 -21.98 3.42 -40.50
CA LEU A 127 -21.11 2.66 -41.37
C LEU A 127 -20.25 1.72 -40.52
N VAL A 128 -20.32 0.42 -40.76
CA VAL A 128 -19.43 -0.57 -40.14
C VAL A 128 -18.49 -1.11 -41.21
N LEU A 129 -17.19 -0.97 -40.97
CA LEU A 129 -16.14 -1.63 -41.75
C LEU A 129 -15.54 -2.74 -40.90
N ASP A 130 -15.89 -3.98 -41.24
CA ASP A 130 -15.37 -5.17 -40.58
C ASP A 130 -14.10 -5.67 -41.26
N ASP A 131 -13.15 -6.17 -40.47
CA ASP A 131 -11.85 -6.67 -40.91
C ASP A 131 -10.95 -5.64 -41.64
N MET A 132 -10.88 -4.40 -41.15
CA MET A 132 -10.04 -3.32 -41.71
C MET A 132 -8.54 -3.62 -41.81
N HIS A 133 -8.02 -4.60 -41.06
CA HIS A 133 -6.64 -5.08 -41.17
C HIS A 133 -6.31 -5.71 -42.53
N GLN A 134 -7.32 -6.07 -43.34
CA GLN A 134 -7.14 -6.60 -44.70
C GLN A 134 -6.79 -5.52 -45.73
N VAL A 135 -6.89 -4.24 -45.36
CA VAL A 135 -6.61 -3.09 -46.23
C VAL A 135 -5.32 -2.42 -45.78
N GLU A 136 -4.26 -2.55 -46.57
CA GLU A 136 -2.93 -2.02 -46.29
C GLU A 136 -2.53 -0.89 -47.24
N ASP A 137 -3.24 -0.72 -48.37
CA ASP A 137 -2.91 0.28 -49.39
C ASP A 137 -2.95 1.72 -48.85
N PRO A 138 -1.82 2.47 -48.92
CA PRO A 138 -1.74 3.82 -48.37
C PRO A 138 -2.65 4.84 -49.06
N ALA A 139 -3.06 4.61 -50.30
CA ALA A 139 -4.00 5.49 -50.99
C ALA A 139 -5.41 5.33 -50.39
N ILE A 140 -5.83 4.10 -50.07
CA ILE A 140 -7.12 3.85 -49.39
C ILE A 140 -7.13 4.54 -48.02
N HIS A 141 -6.08 4.40 -47.21
CA HIS A 141 -6.02 5.04 -45.89
C HIS A 141 -6.07 6.58 -45.98
N ARG A 142 -5.39 7.17 -46.96
CA ARG A 142 -5.44 8.63 -47.21
C ARG A 142 -6.84 9.08 -47.63
N GLN A 143 -7.48 8.33 -48.52
CA GLN A 143 -8.83 8.62 -49.01
C GLN A 143 -9.89 8.43 -47.91
N LEU A 144 -9.76 7.40 -47.08
CA LEU A 144 -10.62 7.17 -45.92
C LEU A 144 -10.44 8.27 -44.87
N THR A 145 -9.21 8.76 -44.70
CA THR A 145 -8.92 9.93 -43.86
C THR A 145 -9.68 11.16 -44.35
N TYR A 146 -9.65 11.41 -45.66
CA TYR A 146 -10.40 12.50 -46.28
C TYR A 146 -11.91 12.34 -46.03
N LEU A 147 -12.47 11.15 -46.24
CA LEU A 147 -13.88 10.88 -45.94
C LEU A 147 -14.22 11.23 -44.49
N VAL A 148 -13.52 10.66 -43.50
CA VAL A 148 -13.80 10.84 -42.07
C VAL A 148 -13.69 12.31 -41.62
N ASP A 149 -12.74 13.06 -42.18
CA ASP A 149 -12.57 14.48 -41.86
C ASP A 149 -13.79 15.33 -42.30
N TYR A 150 -14.45 14.95 -43.39
CA TYR A 150 -15.56 15.71 -44.01
C TYR A 150 -16.95 15.05 -43.84
N LEU A 151 -17.07 13.91 -43.16
CA LEU A 151 -18.38 13.30 -42.89
C LEU A 151 -19.34 14.25 -42.14
N PRO A 152 -20.63 14.26 -42.50
CA PRO A 152 -21.63 15.00 -41.74
C PRO A 152 -21.82 14.38 -40.34
N PRO A 153 -22.28 15.17 -39.34
CA PRO A 153 -22.45 14.71 -37.96
C PRO A 153 -23.53 13.61 -37.79
N THR A 154 -24.31 13.36 -38.83
CA THR A 154 -25.35 12.32 -38.89
C THR A 154 -24.79 10.94 -39.24
N VAL A 155 -23.53 10.87 -39.69
CA VAL A 155 -22.85 9.62 -40.05
C VAL A 155 -21.83 9.25 -38.98
N MET A 156 -21.91 8.02 -38.46
CA MET A 156 -20.91 7.48 -37.54
C MET A 156 -20.24 6.25 -38.15
N VAL A 157 -18.92 6.20 -38.11
CA VAL A 157 -18.11 5.09 -38.63
C VAL A 157 -17.67 4.20 -37.49
N THR A 158 -17.76 2.88 -37.67
CA THR A 158 -17.21 1.87 -36.76
C THR A 158 -16.21 1.02 -37.52
N LEU A 159 -14.96 1.06 -37.08
CA LEU A 159 -13.88 0.27 -37.65
C LEU A 159 -13.60 -0.92 -36.73
N VAL A 160 -13.66 -2.13 -37.28
CA VAL A 160 -13.27 -3.35 -36.60
C VAL A 160 -11.99 -3.87 -37.22
N SER A 161 -10.96 -4.06 -36.40
CA SER A 161 -9.64 -4.47 -36.87
C SER A 161 -8.90 -5.36 -35.88
N ARG A 162 -7.91 -6.11 -36.37
CA ARG A 162 -6.98 -6.87 -35.51
C ARG A 162 -5.86 -6.00 -34.96
N THR A 163 -5.44 -5.02 -35.74
CA THR A 163 -4.36 -4.06 -35.46
C THR A 163 -4.86 -2.63 -35.66
N GLU A 164 -4.22 -1.65 -35.06
CA GLU A 164 -4.56 -0.24 -35.33
C GLU A 164 -4.24 0.09 -36.80
N PRO A 165 -5.24 0.49 -37.62
CA PRO A 165 -5.00 0.81 -39.03
C PRO A 165 -4.13 2.07 -39.15
N ALA A 166 -3.38 2.21 -40.26
CA ALA A 166 -2.48 3.34 -40.51
C ALA A 166 -3.22 4.65 -40.89
N LEU A 167 -4.23 4.99 -40.09
CA LEU A 167 -5.02 6.22 -40.15
C LEU A 167 -4.50 7.22 -39.10
N PRO A 168 -4.79 8.52 -39.23
CA PRO A 168 -4.38 9.53 -38.24
C PRO A 168 -5.28 9.50 -36.99
N VAL A 169 -5.39 8.33 -36.34
CA VAL A 169 -6.24 8.09 -35.16
C VAL A 169 -5.83 9.00 -34.01
N ALA A 170 -4.53 9.17 -33.75
CA ALA A 170 -4.03 10.08 -32.72
C ALA A 170 -4.56 11.53 -32.90
N ARG A 171 -4.62 12.01 -34.15
CA ARG A 171 -5.17 13.34 -34.48
C ARG A 171 -6.67 13.40 -34.17
N TRP A 172 -7.41 12.32 -34.44
CA TRP A 172 -8.84 12.26 -34.15
C TRP A 172 -9.14 12.08 -32.64
N ARG A 173 -8.26 11.40 -31.88
CA ARG A 173 -8.33 11.31 -30.40
C ARG A 173 -8.23 12.70 -29.76
N VAL A 174 -7.29 13.54 -30.21
CA VAL A 174 -7.15 14.95 -29.75
C VAL A 174 -8.41 15.78 -30.05
N ARG A 175 -9.10 15.50 -31.16
CA ARG A 175 -10.37 16.15 -31.51
C ARG A 175 -11.59 15.59 -30.76
N HIS A 176 -11.40 14.58 -29.92
CA HIS A 176 -12.47 13.83 -29.24
C HIS A 176 -13.49 13.21 -30.21
N TRP A 177 -13.01 12.77 -31.39
CA TRP A 177 -13.86 12.12 -32.40
C TRP A 177 -13.93 10.61 -32.25
N VAL A 178 -12.98 10.01 -31.53
CA VAL A 178 -12.79 8.56 -31.42
C VAL A 178 -13.06 8.10 -29.99
N ASP A 179 -13.81 7.00 -29.84
CA ASP A 179 -13.76 6.18 -28.63
C ASP A 179 -13.09 4.84 -28.95
N ASP A 180 -12.02 4.54 -28.21
CA ASP A 180 -11.29 3.28 -28.32
C ASP A 180 -11.93 2.19 -27.45
N VAL A 181 -12.06 0.99 -28.04
CA VAL A 181 -12.31 -0.27 -27.35
C VAL A 181 -11.08 -1.16 -27.51
N PRO A 182 -10.11 -1.08 -26.57
CA PRO A 182 -8.88 -1.88 -26.63
C PRO A 182 -9.13 -3.35 -26.27
N PRO A 183 -8.18 -4.26 -26.53
CA PRO A 183 -8.33 -5.70 -26.26
C PRO A 183 -8.68 -6.00 -24.80
N GLN A 184 -8.08 -5.28 -23.86
CA GLN A 184 -8.33 -5.43 -22.42
C GLN A 184 -9.79 -5.14 -22.03
N MET A 185 -10.44 -4.19 -22.71
CA MET A 185 -11.86 -3.93 -22.50
C MET A 185 -12.74 -5.01 -23.13
N LEU A 186 -12.28 -5.68 -24.18
CA LEU A 186 -12.97 -6.80 -24.82
C LEU A 186 -12.77 -8.13 -24.08
N ALA A 187 -11.81 -8.25 -23.17
CA ALA A 187 -11.76 -9.38 -22.24
C ALA A 187 -13.02 -9.40 -21.36
N PHE A 188 -13.54 -10.60 -21.08
CA PHE A 188 -14.69 -10.77 -20.20
C PHE A 188 -14.30 -10.35 -18.78
N SER A 189 -15.16 -9.57 -18.12
CA SER A 189 -15.08 -9.40 -16.68
C SER A 189 -15.37 -10.74 -15.97
N GLU A 190 -15.06 -10.82 -14.68
CA GLU A 190 -15.41 -11.99 -13.86
C GLU A 190 -16.91 -12.32 -13.95
N GLU A 191 -17.77 -11.29 -13.91
CA GLU A 191 -19.23 -11.42 -14.07
C GLU A 191 -19.63 -11.91 -15.48
N GLU A 192 -19.00 -11.37 -16.53
CA GLU A 192 -19.23 -11.80 -17.91
C GLU A 192 -18.76 -13.25 -18.13
N CYS A 193 -17.67 -13.65 -17.49
CA CYS A 193 -17.15 -15.03 -17.48
C CYS A 193 -18.17 -15.99 -16.85
N GLN A 194 -18.67 -15.67 -15.66
CA GLN A 194 -19.66 -16.51 -14.99
C GLN A 194 -20.91 -16.70 -15.85
N ARG A 195 -21.44 -15.60 -16.42
CA ARG A 195 -22.59 -15.63 -17.32
C ARG A 195 -22.34 -16.41 -18.61
N PHE A 196 -21.12 -16.33 -19.14
CA PHE A 196 -20.73 -17.10 -20.32
C PHE A 196 -20.86 -18.62 -20.10
N PHE A 197 -20.38 -19.12 -18.96
CA PHE A 197 -20.53 -20.55 -18.67
C PHE A 197 -21.97 -20.93 -18.32
N SER A 198 -22.66 -20.12 -17.51
CA SER A 198 -24.03 -20.44 -17.09
C SER A 198 -25.06 -20.31 -18.22
N ASP A 199 -25.06 -19.17 -18.91
CA ASP A 199 -26.14 -18.76 -19.81
C ASP A 199 -25.88 -19.25 -21.24
N TYR A 200 -24.62 -19.21 -21.71
CA TYR A 200 -24.26 -19.56 -23.09
C TYR A 200 -23.82 -21.01 -23.25
N MET A 201 -22.90 -21.49 -22.41
CA MET A 201 -22.41 -22.88 -22.51
C MET A 201 -23.30 -23.90 -21.76
N ALA A 202 -24.28 -23.43 -20.97
CA ALA A 202 -25.12 -24.26 -20.10
C ALA A 202 -24.32 -25.17 -19.14
N ILE A 203 -23.17 -24.68 -18.67
CA ILE A 203 -22.29 -25.34 -17.70
C ILE A 203 -22.41 -24.58 -16.37
N PRO A 204 -23.08 -25.14 -15.35
CA PRO A 204 -23.19 -24.49 -14.06
C PRO A 204 -21.84 -24.52 -13.35
N LEU A 205 -21.21 -23.36 -13.20
CA LEU A 205 -20.00 -23.15 -12.40
C LEU A 205 -20.34 -22.41 -11.11
N ASP A 206 -19.68 -22.78 -10.02
CA ASP A 206 -19.67 -21.94 -8.82
C ASP A 206 -18.79 -20.69 -9.03
N ALA A 207 -18.89 -19.71 -8.11
CA ALA A 207 -18.18 -18.44 -8.23
C ALA A 207 -16.65 -18.59 -8.14
N ASP A 208 -16.15 -19.54 -7.33
CA ASP A 208 -14.72 -19.75 -7.13
C ASP A 208 -14.09 -20.47 -8.33
N GLN A 209 -14.80 -21.41 -8.94
CA GLN A 209 -14.45 -22.07 -10.20
C GLN A 209 -14.41 -21.07 -11.36
N ALA A 210 -15.45 -20.23 -11.49
CA ALA A 210 -15.49 -19.18 -12.51
C ALA A 210 -14.35 -18.17 -12.33
N ARG A 211 -14.04 -17.78 -11.08
CA ARG A 211 -12.90 -16.93 -10.75
C ARG A 211 -11.56 -17.60 -11.09
N THR A 212 -11.41 -18.89 -10.81
CA THR A 212 -10.18 -19.64 -11.14
C THR A 212 -9.96 -19.71 -12.65
N ILE A 213 -11.01 -20.00 -13.42
CA ILE A 213 -10.94 -20.02 -14.88
C ILE A 213 -10.67 -18.60 -15.41
N TRP A 214 -11.32 -17.59 -14.86
CA TRP A 214 -11.09 -16.19 -15.23
C TRP A 214 -9.65 -15.74 -14.96
N GLN A 215 -9.07 -16.08 -13.79
CA GLN A 215 -7.68 -15.78 -13.46
C GLN A 215 -6.69 -16.43 -14.43
N ARG A 216 -6.95 -17.66 -14.87
CA ARG A 216 -6.08 -18.36 -15.83
C ARG A 216 -6.27 -17.86 -17.27
N THR A 217 -7.50 -17.57 -17.67
CA THR A 217 -7.81 -17.14 -19.06
C THR A 217 -7.71 -15.62 -19.27
N GLU A 218 -7.51 -14.86 -18.19
CA GLU A 218 -7.60 -13.39 -18.13
C GLU A 218 -8.86 -12.83 -18.86
N GLY A 219 -9.95 -13.61 -18.93
CA GLY A 219 -11.18 -13.24 -19.63
C GLY A 219 -11.16 -13.36 -21.17
N TRP A 220 -10.18 -14.04 -21.77
CA TRP A 220 -10.13 -14.23 -23.22
C TRP A 220 -11.23 -15.19 -23.72
N VAL A 221 -12.18 -14.66 -24.50
CA VAL A 221 -13.40 -15.38 -24.93
C VAL A 221 -13.11 -16.72 -25.62
N ALA A 222 -12.12 -16.76 -26.51
CA ALA A 222 -11.75 -17.99 -27.19
C ALA A 222 -11.11 -19.03 -26.25
N ALA A 223 -10.24 -18.63 -25.30
CA ALA A 223 -9.71 -19.57 -24.31
C ALA A 223 -10.81 -20.13 -23.39
N MET A 224 -11.79 -19.31 -23.02
CA MET A 224 -12.93 -19.80 -22.24
C MET A 224 -13.83 -20.74 -23.06
N GLN A 225 -14.09 -20.44 -24.34
CA GLN A 225 -14.81 -21.35 -25.25
C GLN A 225 -14.10 -22.69 -25.37
N LEU A 226 -12.78 -22.68 -25.59
CA LEU A 226 -11.97 -23.89 -25.65
C LEU A 226 -12.02 -24.66 -24.33
N SER A 227 -11.94 -23.96 -23.18
CA SER A 227 -12.06 -24.59 -21.87
C SER A 227 -13.37 -25.36 -21.64
N ALA A 228 -14.47 -24.87 -22.23
CA ALA A 228 -15.77 -25.50 -22.14
C ALA A 228 -15.92 -26.69 -23.12
N LEU A 229 -15.24 -26.64 -24.27
CA LEU A 229 -15.25 -27.71 -25.29
C LEU A 229 -14.34 -28.89 -24.93
N SER A 230 -13.33 -28.67 -24.08
CA SER A 230 -12.43 -29.70 -23.55
C SER A 230 -13.04 -30.59 -22.46
N ALA A 231 -14.32 -30.38 -22.10
CA ALA A 231 -15.02 -31.22 -21.13
C ALA A 231 -15.41 -32.58 -21.78
N PRO A 232 -15.19 -33.72 -21.11
CA PRO A 232 -15.49 -35.03 -21.69
C PRO A 232 -16.99 -35.20 -22.01
N ASP A 233 -17.25 -35.65 -23.24
CA ASP A 233 -18.53 -35.67 -23.95
C ASP A 233 -19.54 -36.75 -23.47
N ASP A 234 -19.50 -37.20 -22.21
CA ASP A 234 -20.36 -38.30 -21.72
C ASP A 234 -21.60 -37.80 -20.94
N PRO A 235 -22.79 -37.74 -21.56
CA PRO A 235 -24.01 -37.21 -20.94
C PRO A 235 -24.63 -38.12 -19.87
N VAL A 236 -24.14 -39.34 -19.67
CA VAL A 236 -24.74 -40.33 -18.74
C VAL A 236 -24.19 -40.22 -17.32
N ASN A 237 -23.07 -39.51 -17.11
CA ASN A 237 -22.38 -39.43 -15.82
C ASN A 237 -22.27 -37.99 -15.26
N ARG A 238 -23.28 -37.13 -15.51
CA ARG A 238 -23.40 -35.82 -14.85
C ARG A 238 -23.85 -35.98 -13.39
N GLY A 239 -22.92 -36.38 -12.53
CA GLY A 239 -23.02 -36.09 -11.09
C GLY A 239 -22.77 -34.60 -10.85
N ALA A 240 -23.36 -34.04 -9.78
CA ALA A 240 -23.25 -32.62 -9.41
C ALA A 240 -21.81 -32.14 -9.09
N ASP A 241 -20.81 -33.02 -9.15
CA ASP A 241 -19.39 -32.76 -8.85
C ASP A 241 -18.47 -32.82 -10.08
N ALA A 242 -19.00 -32.99 -11.30
CA ALA A 242 -18.18 -32.94 -12.52
C ALA A 242 -18.05 -31.49 -13.01
N ALA A 243 -17.31 -30.66 -12.27
CA ALA A 243 -16.85 -29.38 -12.78
C ALA A 243 -16.01 -29.61 -14.04
N PRO A 244 -16.06 -28.72 -15.06
CA PRO A 244 -15.10 -28.79 -16.15
C PRO A 244 -13.70 -28.76 -15.54
N SER A 245 -12.91 -29.79 -15.84
CA SER A 245 -11.53 -29.84 -15.37
C SER A 245 -10.81 -28.61 -15.96
N PRO A 246 -10.03 -27.86 -15.16
CA PRO A 246 -9.17 -26.82 -15.68
C PRO A 246 -8.33 -27.44 -16.80
N ILE A 247 -8.37 -26.83 -17.99
CA ILE A 247 -7.75 -27.31 -19.23
C ILE A 247 -6.44 -28.08 -18.97
N SER A 248 -6.29 -29.25 -19.58
CA SER A 248 -4.97 -29.81 -19.86
C SER A 248 -4.27 -28.82 -20.78
N GLY A 249 -3.25 -28.11 -20.31
CA GLY A 249 -2.57 -27.02 -21.02
C GLY A 249 -2.19 -27.32 -22.48
N ARG A 250 -2.14 -28.61 -22.87
CA ARG A 250 -1.99 -29.09 -24.25
C ARG A 250 -3.01 -28.57 -25.26
N GLU A 251 -4.32 -28.53 -24.98
CA GLU A 251 -5.32 -28.20 -26.02
C GLU A 251 -5.38 -26.70 -26.36
N ILE A 252 -5.23 -25.85 -25.34
CA ILE A 252 -5.01 -24.40 -25.54
C ILE A 252 -3.63 -24.14 -26.13
N SER A 253 -2.61 -24.89 -25.71
CA SER A 253 -1.28 -24.82 -26.31
C SER A 253 -1.33 -25.16 -27.79
N ASP A 254 -2.03 -26.22 -28.22
CA ASP A 254 -2.12 -26.61 -29.63
C ASP A 254 -2.84 -25.54 -30.45
N TYR A 255 -3.94 -24.96 -29.96
CA TYR A 255 -4.60 -23.84 -30.64
C TYR A 255 -3.69 -22.61 -30.74
N ILE A 256 -3.06 -22.19 -29.64
CA ILE A 256 -2.16 -21.04 -29.62
C ILE A 256 -0.95 -21.26 -30.55
N LEU A 257 -0.39 -22.47 -30.54
CA LEU A 257 0.76 -22.82 -31.37
C LEU A 257 0.38 -22.87 -32.86
N THR A 258 -0.75 -23.47 -33.22
CA THR A 258 -1.17 -23.63 -34.63
C THR A 258 -1.79 -22.38 -35.23
N GLU A 259 -2.59 -21.61 -34.51
CA GLU A 259 -3.24 -20.41 -35.07
C GLU A 259 -2.41 -19.14 -34.93
N ILE A 260 -1.55 -19.03 -33.91
CA ILE A 260 -0.82 -17.79 -33.65
C ILE A 260 0.66 -17.95 -34.00
N LEU A 261 1.34 -18.99 -33.50
CA LEU A 261 2.78 -19.15 -33.71
C LEU A 261 3.13 -19.53 -35.16
N GLU A 262 2.38 -20.47 -35.77
CA GLU A 262 2.60 -20.88 -37.18
C GLU A 262 2.26 -19.80 -38.22
N GLN A 263 1.49 -18.76 -37.82
CA GLN A 263 1.20 -17.60 -38.68
C GLN A 263 2.26 -16.49 -38.56
N GLN A 264 3.25 -16.61 -37.68
CA GLN A 264 4.34 -15.64 -37.54
C GLN A 264 5.50 -15.92 -38.51
N SER A 265 6.35 -14.91 -38.73
CA SER A 265 7.64 -15.13 -39.40
C SER A 265 8.57 -15.98 -38.52
N ASP A 266 9.47 -16.74 -39.16
CA ASP A 266 10.45 -17.58 -38.46
C ASP A 266 11.24 -16.81 -37.39
N GLU A 267 11.60 -15.56 -37.69
CA GLU A 267 12.31 -14.66 -36.76
C GLU A 267 11.51 -14.35 -35.49
N ILE A 268 10.20 -14.12 -35.60
CA ILE A 268 9.34 -13.83 -34.45
C ILE A 268 9.05 -15.11 -33.67
N ALA A 269 8.81 -16.23 -34.37
CA ALA A 269 8.57 -17.51 -33.71
C ALA A 269 9.81 -17.96 -32.90
N GLU A 270 11.01 -17.80 -33.45
CA GLU A 270 12.26 -18.10 -32.73
C GLU A 270 12.45 -17.17 -31.53
N PHE A 271 12.15 -15.88 -31.66
CA PHE A 271 12.19 -14.93 -30.53
C PHE A 271 11.28 -15.38 -29.38
N LEU A 272 10.00 -15.62 -29.68
CA LEU A 272 8.99 -15.99 -28.69
C LEU A 272 9.35 -17.29 -27.94
N LEU A 273 9.89 -18.27 -28.66
CA LEU A 273 10.37 -19.52 -28.05
C LEU A 273 11.63 -19.27 -27.20
N ALA A 274 12.57 -18.43 -27.67
CA ALA A 274 13.82 -18.16 -26.95
C ALA A 274 13.60 -17.47 -25.61
N THR A 275 12.60 -16.61 -25.51
CA THR A 275 12.31 -15.79 -24.33
C THR A 275 11.20 -16.39 -23.45
N ALA A 276 10.69 -17.58 -23.79
CA ALA A 276 9.59 -18.23 -23.07
C ALA A 276 9.91 -18.57 -21.60
N CYS A 277 11.20 -18.72 -21.27
CA CYS A 277 11.66 -18.97 -19.90
C CYS A 277 11.61 -17.73 -18.98
N CYS A 278 11.40 -16.53 -19.54
CA CYS A 278 11.35 -15.30 -18.77
C CYS A 278 9.95 -15.02 -18.24
N LEU A 279 9.84 -14.74 -16.93
CA LEU A 279 8.60 -14.23 -16.33
C LEU A 279 8.30 -12.81 -16.79
N ARG A 280 9.36 -11.99 -16.88
CA ARG A 280 9.35 -10.60 -17.34
C ARG A 280 10.49 -10.40 -18.34
N LEU A 281 10.30 -9.48 -19.27
CA LEU A 281 11.13 -9.28 -20.44
C LEU A 281 11.63 -7.85 -20.48
N THR A 282 12.93 -7.68 -20.72
CA THR A 282 13.54 -6.44 -21.16
C THR A 282 14.39 -6.75 -22.39
N ALA A 283 14.70 -5.74 -23.20
CA ALA A 283 15.58 -5.95 -24.34
C ALA A 283 16.94 -6.53 -23.95
N SER A 284 17.56 -6.03 -22.87
CA SER A 284 18.86 -6.51 -22.39
C SER A 284 18.84 -7.96 -21.90
N LEU A 285 17.78 -8.39 -21.21
CA LEU A 285 17.60 -9.78 -20.81
C LEU A 285 17.41 -10.68 -22.03
N CYS A 286 16.52 -10.30 -22.96
CA CYS A 286 16.26 -11.06 -24.18
C CYS A 286 17.52 -11.20 -25.04
N ASP A 287 18.31 -10.14 -25.17
CA ASP A 287 19.58 -10.10 -25.89
C ASP A 287 20.62 -11.02 -25.26
N SER A 288 20.72 -11.05 -23.93
CA SER A 288 21.62 -11.96 -23.21
C SER A 288 21.27 -13.43 -23.43
N ILE A 289 19.98 -13.77 -23.41
CA ILE A 289 19.50 -15.14 -23.63
C ILE A 289 19.76 -15.58 -25.07
N ARG A 290 19.39 -14.73 -26.03
CA ARG A 290 19.50 -15.01 -27.48
C ARG A 290 20.92 -14.88 -28.03
N GLY A 291 21.79 -14.12 -27.38
CA GLY A 291 23.07 -13.70 -27.94
C GLY A 291 22.91 -12.71 -29.11
N ALA A 292 21.89 -11.86 -29.05
CA ALA A 292 21.52 -10.90 -30.10
C ALA A 292 21.50 -9.45 -29.56
N THR A 293 21.20 -8.47 -30.41
CA THR A 293 21.09 -7.03 -30.03
C THR A 293 19.85 -6.35 -30.61
N ASP A 294 18.91 -7.13 -31.12
CA ASP A 294 17.73 -6.67 -31.86
C ASP A 294 16.43 -6.81 -31.07
N SER A 295 16.50 -7.28 -29.81
CA SER A 295 15.30 -7.63 -29.02
C SER A 295 14.40 -6.43 -28.73
N GLN A 296 14.95 -5.22 -28.60
CA GLN A 296 14.15 -3.99 -28.44
C GLN A 296 13.21 -3.77 -29.63
N THR A 297 13.74 -3.89 -30.85
CA THR A 297 12.96 -3.71 -32.09
C THR A 297 11.84 -4.76 -32.20
N ILE A 298 12.14 -6.00 -31.80
CA ILE A 298 11.16 -7.09 -31.83
C ILE A 298 10.08 -6.88 -30.76
N LEU A 299 10.43 -6.50 -29.53
CA LEU A 299 9.47 -6.20 -28.46
C LEU A 299 8.53 -5.05 -28.84
N GLU A 300 9.06 -3.97 -29.44
CA GLU A 300 8.23 -2.86 -29.94
C GLU A 300 7.27 -3.30 -31.05
N SER A 301 7.74 -4.16 -31.97
CA SER A 301 6.91 -4.74 -33.03
C SER A 301 5.78 -5.60 -32.45
N LEU A 302 6.09 -6.47 -31.48
CA LEU A 302 5.13 -7.32 -30.78
C LEU A 302 4.10 -6.49 -29.99
N SER A 303 4.55 -5.42 -29.33
CA SER A 303 3.69 -4.48 -28.60
C SER A 303 2.71 -3.77 -29.54
N ARG A 304 3.18 -3.23 -30.68
CA ARG A 304 2.33 -2.58 -31.70
C ARG A 304 1.32 -3.54 -32.35
N ARG A 305 1.70 -4.82 -32.48
CA ARG A 305 0.82 -5.88 -33.01
C ARG A 305 -0.10 -6.48 -31.94
N HIS A 306 0.03 -6.06 -30.67
CA HIS A 306 -0.69 -6.61 -29.52
C HIS A 306 -0.60 -8.15 -29.43
N LEU A 307 0.57 -8.70 -29.75
CA LEU A 307 0.79 -10.15 -29.77
C LEU A 307 1.12 -10.66 -28.38
N PHE A 308 0.10 -10.73 -27.52
CA PHE A 308 0.16 -11.28 -26.15
C PHE A 308 1.29 -10.73 -25.27
N LEU A 309 1.81 -9.55 -25.60
CA LEU A 309 2.82 -8.83 -24.86
C LEU A 309 2.16 -7.68 -24.11
N ILE A 310 2.38 -7.63 -22.80
CA ILE A 310 1.79 -6.67 -21.89
C ILE A 310 2.92 -5.78 -21.35
N PRO A 311 2.89 -4.46 -21.57
CA PRO A 311 3.85 -3.54 -20.95
C PRO A 311 3.60 -3.46 -19.44
N LEU A 312 4.67 -3.53 -18.64
CA LEU A 312 4.63 -3.48 -17.18
C LEU A 312 4.97 -2.09 -16.62
N ASP A 313 5.56 -1.22 -17.42
CA ASP A 313 5.89 0.15 -17.03
C ASP A 313 5.39 1.16 -18.07
N THR A 314 5.54 2.44 -17.75
CA THR A 314 5.14 3.56 -18.64
C THR A 314 6.23 3.97 -19.62
N ARG A 315 7.41 3.33 -19.57
CA ARG A 315 8.57 3.63 -20.42
C ARG A 315 8.76 2.59 -21.52
N ASP A 316 7.92 1.56 -21.55
CA ASP A 316 8.03 0.39 -22.40
C ASP A 316 9.41 -0.30 -22.29
N GLU A 317 9.98 -0.35 -21.08
CA GLU A 317 11.25 -1.04 -20.82
C GLU A 317 11.01 -2.50 -20.38
N TRP A 318 10.01 -2.71 -19.53
CA TRP A 318 9.59 -4.02 -19.04
C TRP A 318 8.28 -4.50 -19.68
N PHE A 319 8.29 -5.75 -20.11
CA PHE A 319 7.13 -6.44 -20.66
C PHE A 319 6.89 -7.77 -19.96
N ARG A 320 5.70 -8.33 -20.08
CA ARG A 320 5.44 -9.75 -19.81
C ARG A 320 4.63 -10.36 -20.94
N TYR A 321 4.80 -11.66 -21.18
CA TYR A 321 3.81 -12.40 -21.94
C TYR A 321 2.54 -12.59 -21.12
N HIS A 322 1.41 -12.74 -21.79
CA HIS A 322 0.22 -13.33 -21.19
C HIS A 322 0.57 -14.74 -20.69
N ASP A 323 0.15 -15.12 -19.47
CA ASP A 323 0.68 -16.31 -18.81
C ASP A 323 0.40 -17.61 -19.58
N LEU A 324 -0.82 -17.80 -20.09
CA LEU A 324 -1.15 -18.95 -20.95
C LEU A 324 -0.31 -19.02 -22.23
N PHE A 325 0.05 -17.86 -22.79
CA PHE A 325 0.86 -17.79 -24.00
C PHE A 325 2.30 -18.19 -23.68
N ARG A 326 2.87 -17.68 -22.57
CA ARG A 326 4.19 -18.08 -22.07
C ARG A 326 4.24 -19.58 -21.79
N GLU A 327 3.24 -20.11 -21.08
CA GLU A 327 3.17 -21.54 -20.73
C GLU A 327 3.14 -22.43 -21.98
N ALA A 328 2.35 -22.06 -22.99
CA ALA A 328 2.32 -22.79 -24.27
C ALA A 328 3.68 -22.77 -24.99
N LEU A 329 4.33 -21.61 -25.05
CA LEU A 329 5.68 -21.47 -25.65
C LEU A 329 6.72 -22.30 -24.88
N PHE A 330 6.66 -22.28 -23.55
CA PHE A 330 7.55 -23.01 -22.68
C PHE A 330 7.41 -24.53 -22.88
N LEU A 331 6.17 -25.05 -22.83
CA LEU A 331 5.86 -26.45 -23.08
C LEU A 331 6.28 -26.90 -24.49
N ARG A 332 6.13 -26.02 -25.49
CA ARG A 332 6.59 -26.30 -26.84
C ARG A 332 8.11 -26.47 -26.88
N LEU A 333 8.85 -25.54 -26.27
CA LEU A 333 10.31 -25.59 -26.25
C LEU A 333 10.82 -26.82 -25.48
N GLU A 334 10.18 -27.16 -24.36
CA GLU A 334 10.46 -28.37 -23.59
C GLU A 334 10.31 -29.65 -24.43
N GLN A 335 9.28 -29.71 -25.28
CA GLN A 335 9.05 -30.86 -26.16
C GLN A 335 9.97 -30.89 -27.38
N THR A 336 10.31 -29.74 -27.96
CA THR A 336 11.09 -29.67 -29.21
C THR A 336 12.60 -29.68 -28.99
N ASP A 337 13.10 -28.95 -27.98
CA ASP A 337 14.53 -28.84 -27.67
C ASP A 337 14.79 -28.56 -26.18
N PRO A 338 14.74 -29.60 -25.33
CA PRO A 338 14.95 -29.47 -23.89
C PRO A 338 16.38 -29.05 -23.52
N LYS A 339 17.37 -29.26 -24.41
CA LYS A 339 18.76 -28.82 -24.15
C LYS A 339 18.89 -27.31 -24.30
N GLN A 340 18.31 -26.73 -25.34
CA GLN A 340 18.27 -25.28 -25.50
C GLN A 340 17.47 -24.60 -24.39
N LEU A 341 16.38 -25.22 -23.92
CA LEU A 341 15.62 -24.70 -22.79
C LEU A 341 16.49 -24.54 -21.53
N ALA A 342 17.22 -25.60 -21.15
CA ALA A 342 18.09 -25.57 -19.98
C ALA A 342 19.22 -24.53 -20.11
N GLU A 343 19.83 -24.39 -21.30
CA GLU A 343 20.85 -23.38 -21.55
C GLU A 343 20.30 -21.95 -21.44
N ARG A 344 19.12 -21.69 -22.02
CA ARG A 344 18.45 -20.38 -21.97
C ARG A 344 18.01 -20.02 -20.55
N GLN A 345 17.49 -20.98 -19.78
CA GLN A 345 17.17 -20.77 -18.37
C GLN A 345 18.41 -20.44 -17.54
N SER A 346 19.52 -21.16 -17.75
CA SER A 346 20.78 -20.86 -17.05
C SER A 346 21.29 -19.45 -17.35
N ARG A 347 21.25 -19.00 -18.62
CA ARG A 347 21.59 -17.61 -19.00
C ARG A 347 20.65 -16.59 -18.37
N THR A 348 19.36 -16.89 -18.31
CA THR A 348 18.34 -16.04 -17.67
C THR A 348 18.67 -15.85 -16.19
N ILE A 349 18.95 -16.94 -15.47
CA ILE A 349 19.30 -16.89 -14.04
C ILE A 349 20.60 -16.09 -13.83
N HIS A 350 21.64 -16.33 -14.64
CA HIS A 350 22.89 -15.56 -14.56
C HIS A 350 22.66 -14.05 -14.75
N TRP A 351 21.91 -13.67 -15.79
CA TRP A 351 21.59 -12.28 -16.05
C TRP A 351 20.83 -11.64 -14.87
N LEU A 352 19.83 -12.36 -14.32
CA LEU A 352 19.05 -11.89 -13.19
C LEU A 352 19.91 -11.68 -11.94
N LEU A 353 20.87 -12.57 -11.68
CA LEU A 353 21.82 -12.41 -10.56
C LEU A 353 22.76 -11.21 -10.77
N GLU A 354 23.27 -11.00 -11.99
CA GLU A 354 24.15 -9.86 -12.31
C GLU A 354 23.45 -8.50 -12.23
N HIS A 355 22.13 -8.46 -12.39
CA HIS A 355 21.31 -7.25 -12.36
C HIS A 355 20.49 -7.11 -11.06
N ASP A 356 20.87 -7.78 -9.97
CA ASP A 356 20.24 -7.72 -8.64
C ASP A 356 18.76 -8.17 -8.58
N HIS A 357 18.28 -8.92 -9.58
CA HIS A 357 16.93 -9.53 -9.61
C HIS A 357 16.91 -10.92 -8.94
N ILE A 358 17.42 -10.99 -7.71
CA ILE A 358 17.73 -12.26 -7.01
C ILE A 358 16.48 -13.14 -6.77
N GLN A 359 15.32 -12.54 -6.48
CA GLN A 359 14.10 -13.31 -6.17
C GLN A 359 13.58 -14.10 -7.37
N GLU A 360 13.61 -13.48 -8.55
CA GLU A 360 13.22 -14.15 -9.79
C GLU A 360 14.21 -15.24 -10.18
N ALA A 361 15.50 -15.03 -9.92
CA ALA A 361 16.51 -16.06 -10.09
C ALA A 361 16.25 -17.27 -9.18
N ILE A 362 15.95 -17.03 -7.89
CA ILE A 362 15.61 -18.09 -6.92
C ILE A 362 14.34 -18.84 -7.34
N ALA A 363 13.30 -18.13 -7.80
CA ALA A 363 12.06 -18.76 -8.27
C ALA A 363 12.33 -19.74 -9.43
N GLN A 364 13.22 -19.38 -10.37
CA GLN A 364 13.62 -20.27 -11.46
C GLN A 364 14.47 -21.45 -10.97
N LEU A 365 15.38 -21.24 -10.02
CA LEU A 365 16.20 -22.32 -9.44
C LEU A 365 15.35 -23.38 -8.73
N ILE A 366 14.30 -22.95 -8.02
CA ILE A 366 13.35 -23.86 -7.38
C ILE A 366 12.57 -24.67 -8.42
N GLN A 367 12.16 -24.04 -9.54
CA GLN A 367 11.49 -24.75 -10.64
C GLN A 367 12.40 -25.78 -11.33
N LEU A 368 13.71 -25.50 -11.40
CA LEU A 368 14.71 -26.40 -11.96
C LEU A 368 15.14 -27.51 -11.00
N GLU A 369 14.76 -27.43 -9.72
CA GLU A 369 15.23 -28.30 -8.65
C GLU A 369 16.78 -28.35 -8.52
N ASP A 370 17.48 -27.28 -8.93
CA ASP A 370 18.94 -27.16 -8.76
C ASP A 370 19.27 -26.66 -7.36
N TRP A 371 19.20 -27.58 -6.40
CA TRP A 371 19.43 -27.29 -4.98
C TRP A 371 20.86 -26.83 -4.68
N SER A 372 21.84 -27.31 -5.45
CA SER A 372 23.24 -26.90 -5.30
C SER A 372 23.45 -25.43 -5.66
N TRP A 373 22.87 -24.99 -6.77
CA TRP A 373 22.98 -23.60 -7.18
C TRP A 373 22.14 -22.68 -6.28
N LEU A 374 20.94 -23.11 -5.87
CA LEU A 374 20.14 -22.39 -4.88
C LEU A 374 20.90 -22.17 -3.56
N ALA A 375 21.58 -23.19 -3.04
CA ALA A 375 22.40 -23.07 -1.84
C ALA A 375 23.50 -22.00 -1.99
N ASN A 376 24.22 -22.01 -3.11
CA ASN A 376 25.26 -21.01 -3.39
C ASN A 376 24.69 -19.58 -3.51
N VAL A 377 23.53 -19.42 -4.16
CA VAL A 377 22.88 -18.11 -4.30
C VAL A 377 22.41 -17.59 -2.94
N LEU A 378 21.83 -18.44 -2.10
CA LEU A 378 21.41 -18.06 -0.75
C LEU A 378 22.62 -17.71 0.13
N GLU A 379 23.72 -18.45 0.03
CA GLU A 379 24.96 -18.15 0.75
C GLU A 379 25.53 -16.76 0.38
N GLN A 380 25.52 -16.42 -0.92
CA GLN A 380 26.10 -15.16 -1.40
C GLN A 380 25.17 -13.95 -1.24
N HIS A 381 23.86 -14.12 -1.46
CA HIS A 381 22.90 -13.00 -1.55
C HIS A 381 21.86 -13.00 -0.43
N GLY A 382 21.75 -14.06 0.38
CA GLY A 382 20.72 -14.21 1.40
C GLY A 382 20.73 -13.10 2.45
N ASN A 383 21.91 -12.66 2.89
CA ASN A 383 22.02 -11.59 3.88
C ASN A 383 21.44 -10.26 3.36
N ASN A 384 21.65 -9.96 2.07
CA ASN A 384 21.08 -8.76 1.44
C ASN A 384 19.55 -8.88 1.30
N LEU A 385 19.04 -10.08 0.99
CA LEU A 385 17.60 -10.36 0.92
C LEU A 385 16.91 -10.16 2.26
N ILE A 386 17.47 -10.69 3.36
CA ILE A 386 16.95 -10.50 4.72
C ILE A 386 16.87 -9.00 5.06
N GLN A 387 17.94 -8.25 4.75
CA GLN A 387 18.01 -6.81 5.03
C GLN A 387 17.04 -5.99 4.16
N GLY A 388 16.75 -6.47 2.95
CA GLY A 388 15.70 -5.95 2.07
C GLY A 388 14.28 -6.29 2.53
N GLY A 389 14.10 -7.04 3.62
CA GLY A 389 12.80 -7.39 4.19
C GLY A 389 12.30 -8.79 3.80
N PHE A 390 13.05 -9.55 3.00
CA PHE A 390 12.65 -10.87 2.50
C PHE A 390 13.02 -12.03 3.44
N HIS A 391 13.06 -11.79 4.76
CA HIS A 391 13.46 -12.79 5.75
C HIS A 391 12.49 -14.00 5.82
N LEU A 392 11.19 -13.80 5.61
CA LEU A 392 10.21 -14.90 5.54
C LEU A 392 10.40 -15.77 4.27
N PRO A 393 10.45 -15.19 3.05
CA PRO A 393 10.80 -15.96 1.85
C PRO A 393 12.13 -16.71 1.97
N VAL A 394 13.15 -16.11 2.58
CA VAL A 394 14.44 -16.77 2.79
C VAL A 394 14.30 -18.03 3.66
N LEU A 395 13.48 -18.00 4.72
CA LEU A 395 13.19 -19.21 5.50
C LEU A 395 12.51 -20.28 4.64
N GLU A 396 11.53 -19.90 3.83
CA GLU A 396 10.83 -20.83 2.93
C GLU A 396 11.78 -21.44 1.89
N TRP A 397 12.71 -20.65 1.33
CA TRP A 397 13.70 -21.14 0.38
C TRP A 397 14.74 -22.06 1.02
N LEU A 398 15.16 -21.77 2.26
CA LEU A 398 16.04 -22.64 3.04
C LEU A 398 15.35 -23.98 3.35
N ASP A 399 14.04 -23.98 3.64
CA ASP A 399 13.26 -25.19 3.90
C ASP A 399 13.04 -26.06 2.64
N ARG A 400 13.26 -25.52 1.43
CA ARG A 400 13.22 -26.27 0.17
C ARG A 400 14.50 -27.07 -0.10
N LEU A 401 15.62 -26.68 0.51
CA LEU A 401 16.88 -27.39 0.32
C LEU A 401 16.80 -28.82 0.91
N PRO A 402 17.56 -29.79 0.35
CA PRO A 402 17.61 -31.14 0.89
C PRO A 402 17.96 -31.17 2.38
N PRO A 403 17.39 -32.12 3.16
CA PRO A 403 17.71 -32.27 4.58
C PRO A 403 19.22 -32.45 4.78
N GLY A 404 19.79 -31.72 5.75
CA GLY A 404 21.23 -31.72 6.04
C GLY A 404 22.02 -30.61 5.35
N THR A 405 21.59 -30.09 4.18
CA THR A 405 22.35 -29.06 3.46
C THR A 405 22.55 -27.78 4.26
N VAL A 406 21.50 -27.31 4.95
CA VAL A 406 21.59 -26.10 5.80
C VAL A 406 22.35 -26.38 7.09
N ASP A 407 22.13 -27.55 7.70
CA ASP A 407 22.74 -27.89 8.98
C ASP A 407 24.24 -28.19 8.84
N ASP A 408 24.70 -28.66 7.67
CA ASP A 408 26.11 -28.95 7.39
C ASP A 408 26.88 -27.74 6.85
N ASN A 409 26.20 -26.67 6.40
CA ASN A 409 26.83 -25.43 5.89
C ASN A 409 26.72 -24.28 6.92
N PRO A 410 27.84 -23.84 7.54
CA PRO A 410 27.83 -22.76 8.53
C PRO A 410 27.19 -21.44 8.06
N GLN A 411 27.40 -21.05 6.81
CA GLN A 411 26.87 -19.80 6.27
C GLN A 411 25.35 -19.86 6.11
N LEU A 412 24.82 -20.97 5.60
CA LEU A 412 23.38 -21.18 5.48
C LEU A 412 22.71 -21.33 6.86
N ALA A 413 23.38 -21.99 7.81
CA ALA A 413 22.93 -22.05 9.19
C ALA A 413 22.85 -20.65 9.82
N MET A 414 23.89 -19.81 9.65
CA MET A 414 23.89 -18.42 10.13
C MET A 414 22.83 -17.58 9.44
N LEU A 415 22.63 -17.76 8.13
CA LEU A 415 21.57 -17.09 7.37
C LEU A 415 20.18 -17.43 7.95
N ARG A 416 19.94 -18.69 8.30
CA ARG A 416 18.70 -19.14 8.96
C ARG A 416 18.52 -18.49 10.33
N ILE A 417 19.59 -18.32 11.10
CA ILE A 417 19.58 -17.64 12.40
C ILE A 417 19.18 -16.17 12.23
N TRP A 418 19.82 -15.44 11.29
CA TRP A 418 19.43 -14.06 10.97
C TRP A 418 17.99 -13.95 10.51
N ALA A 419 17.54 -14.86 9.64
CA ALA A 419 16.17 -14.83 9.13
C ALA A 419 15.14 -15.06 10.25
N ASN A 420 15.42 -15.98 11.19
CA ASN A 420 14.59 -16.17 12.39
C ASN A 420 14.63 -14.97 13.33
N PHE A 421 15.79 -14.34 13.53
CA PHE A 421 15.92 -13.13 14.33
C PHE A 421 15.04 -11.99 13.78
N PHE A 422 15.13 -11.70 12.48
CA PHE A 422 14.30 -10.67 11.84
C PHE A 422 12.82 -11.07 11.72
N ALA A 423 12.50 -12.37 11.64
CA ALA A 423 11.14 -12.90 11.76
C ALA A 423 10.61 -12.87 13.21
N ASN A 424 11.40 -12.40 14.18
CA ASN A 424 11.10 -12.39 15.61
C ASN A 424 10.78 -13.80 16.19
N ARG A 425 11.41 -14.85 15.64
CA ARG A 425 11.32 -16.24 16.09
C ARG A 425 12.50 -16.57 17.01
N LEU A 426 12.65 -15.78 18.08
CA LEU A 426 13.80 -15.88 19.00
C LEU A 426 13.94 -17.26 19.66
N ASP A 427 12.82 -17.95 19.89
CA ASP A 427 12.81 -19.31 20.46
C ASP A 427 13.57 -20.33 19.57
N ALA A 428 13.67 -20.07 18.26
CA ALA A 428 14.42 -20.89 17.32
C ALA A 428 15.89 -20.48 17.19
N VAL A 429 16.26 -19.26 17.61
CA VAL A 429 17.60 -18.69 17.42
C VAL A 429 18.62 -19.38 18.33
N GLU A 430 18.36 -19.46 19.63
CA GLU A 430 19.32 -20.00 20.61
C GLU A 430 19.71 -21.48 20.31
N PRO A 431 18.76 -22.41 20.08
CA PRO A 431 19.12 -23.80 19.75
C PRO A 431 19.84 -23.95 18.41
N GLN A 432 19.62 -23.04 17.45
CA GLN A 432 20.31 -23.04 16.16
C GLN A 432 21.73 -22.50 16.30
N LEU A 433 21.92 -21.48 17.16
CA LEU A 433 23.21 -20.88 17.45
C LEU A 433 24.13 -21.89 18.15
N ASP A 434 23.62 -22.62 19.15
CA ASP A 434 24.37 -23.69 19.83
C ASP A 434 24.84 -24.77 18.84
N ARG A 435 23.97 -25.19 17.91
CA ARG A 435 24.34 -26.18 16.87
C ARG A 435 25.38 -25.67 15.90
N LEU A 436 25.33 -24.38 15.55
CA LEU A 436 26.31 -23.76 14.66
C LEU A 436 27.69 -23.69 15.34
N GLU A 437 27.73 -23.31 16.62
CA GLU A 437 28.97 -23.30 17.41
C GLU A 437 29.56 -24.72 17.51
N ASP A 438 28.75 -25.72 17.85
CA ASP A 438 29.16 -27.14 17.87
C ASP A 438 29.76 -27.60 16.53
N LEU A 439 29.17 -27.17 15.41
CA LEU A 439 29.63 -27.51 14.07
C LEU A 439 30.97 -26.83 13.77
N LEU A 440 31.13 -25.56 14.12
CA LEU A 440 32.38 -24.82 13.95
C LEU A 440 33.50 -25.44 14.79
N ASP A 441 33.23 -25.79 16.05
CA ASP A 441 34.19 -26.45 16.94
C ASP A 441 34.69 -27.79 16.37
N ARG A 442 33.78 -28.61 15.79
CA ARG A 442 34.15 -29.86 15.11
C ARG A 442 35.04 -29.62 13.90
N ARG A 443 34.70 -28.65 13.05
CA ARG A 443 35.50 -28.31 11.85
C ARG A 443 36.89 -27.78 12.21
N VAL A 444 37.00 -26.99 13.28
CA VAL A 444 38.29 -26.53 13.80
C VAL A 444 39.11 -27.71 14.32
N ALA A 445 38.51 -28.62 15.09
CA ALA A 445 39.17 -29.83 15.57
C ALA A 445 39.66 -30.74 14.43
N GLU A 446 38.93 -30.79 13.32
CA GLU A 446 39.26 -31.59 12.12
C GLU A 446 40.26 -30.90 11.16
N SER A 447 40.77 -29.71 11.49
CA SER A 447 41.71 -28.93 10.66
C SER A 447 41.18 -28.62 9.25
N HIS A 448 39.89 -28.28 9.15
CA HIS A 448 39.25 -27.94 7.88
C HIS A 448 39.91 -26.69 7.24
N PRO A 449 40.14 -26.66 5.91
CA PRO A 449 40.86 -25.56 5.23
C PRO A 449 40.20 -24.18 5.28
N ASP A 450 39.01 -24.06 5.89
CA ASP A 450 38.17 -22.86 5.87
C ASP A 450 38.13 -22.13 7.22
N ALA A 451 39.23 -22.19 7.98
CA ALA A 451 39.36 -21.58 9.31
C ALA A 451 39.19 -20.04 9.30
N GLU A 452 39.43 -19.39 8.16
CA GLU A 452 39.25 -17.96 7.97
C GLU A 452 37.76 -17.58 7.84
N GLY A 453 36.93 -18.41 7.19
CA GLY A 453 35.47 -18.26 7.14
C GLY A 453 34.81 -18.46 8.51
N ALA A 454 35.37 -19.33 9.36
CA ALA A 454 34.92 -19.53 10.73
C ALA A 454 35.15 -18.30 11.64
N LEU A 455 36.24 -17.56 11.44
CA LEU A 455 36.50 -16.31 12.15
C LEU A 455 35.49 -15.22 11.79
N GLY A 456 35.04 -15.19 10.53
CA GLY A 456 34.02 -14.24 10.09
C GLY A 456 32.66 -14.44 10.74
N LEU A 457 32.25 -15.71 10.90
CA LEU A 457 30.99 -16.07 11.56
C LEU A 457 31.03 -15.81 13.07
N ASN A 458 32.20 -15.84 13.71
CA ASN A 458 32.32 -15.61 15.15
C ASN A 458 31.82 -14.22 15.57
N SER A 459 32.05 -13.19 14.76
CA SER A 459 31.54 -11.84 15.00
C SER A 459 30.01 -11.79 14.89
N GLU A 460 29.43 -12.50 13.93
CA GLU A 460 27.98 -12.60 13.75
C GLU A 460 27.31 -13.39 14.88
N ILE A 461 27.91 -14.50 15.30
CA ILE A 461 27.49 -15.31 16.44
C ILE A 461 27.53 -14.49 17.73
N SER A 462 28.65 -13.79 17.97
CA SER A 462 28.82 -12.94 19.15
C SER A 462 27.79 -11.79 19.17
N LEU A 463 27.51 -11.20 18.00
CA LEU A 463 26.46 -10.19 17.87
C LEU A 463 25.08 -10.78 18.18
N MET A 464 24.75 -11.97 17.68
CA MET A 464 23.50 -12.67 18.02
C MET A 464 23.39 -13.01 19.50
N ARG A 465 24.47 -13.53 20.11
CA ARG A 465 24.54 -13.77 21.56
C ARG A 465 24.28 -12.48 22.34
N SER A 466 24.81 -11.34 21.88
CA SER A 466 24.54 -10.06 22.53
C SER A 466 23.04 -9.69 22.51
N TYR A 467 22.32 -9.98 21.42
CA TYR A 467 20.88 -9.73 21.34
C TYR A 467 20.08 -10.68 22.23
N LEU A 468 20.42 -11.96 22.27
CA LEU A 468 19.81 -12.93 23.19
C LEU A 468 20.06 -12.58 24.66
N ALA A 469 21.27 -12.12 25.00
CA ALA A 469 21.59 -11.65 26.35
C ALA A 469 20.69 -10.47 26.77
N ARG A 470 20.36 -9.55 25.85
CA ARG A 470 19.41 -8.44 26.14
C ARG A 470 18.02 -8.94 26.48
N THR A 471 17.50 -9.93 25.74
CA THR A 471 16.16 -10.48 26.00
C THR A 471 16.10 -11.25 27.31
N GLN A 472 17.19 -11.96 27.64
CA GLN A 472 17.38 -12.63 28.93
C GLN A 472 17.75 -11.68 30.08
N SER A 473 17.75 -10.37 29.84
CA SER A 473 18.08 -9.34 30.82
C SER A 473 19.52 -9.33 31.34
N ASP A 474 20.45 -10.01 30.67
CA ASP A 474 21.89 -9.99 30.95
C ASP A 474 22.57 -8.86 30.16
N LEU A 475 22.36 -7.62 30.62
CA LEU A 475 22.85 -6.41 29.95
C LEU A 475 24.37 -6.27 30.02
N GLU A 476 25.01 -6.86 31.03
CA GLU A 476 26.48 -6.81 31.19
C GLU A 476 27.14 -7.65 30.09
N SER A 477 26.74 -8.91 29.95
CA SER A 477 27.21 -9.78 28.86
C SER A 477 26.86 -9.21 27.50
N ALA A 478 25.64 -8.66 27.33
CA ALA A 478 25.24 -8.02 26.06
C ALA A 478 26.19 -6.88 25.66
N ALA A 479 26.50 -5.98 26.60
CA ALA A 479 27.34 -4.83 26.34
C ALA A 479 28.80 -5.22 26.09
N ASP A 480 29.32 -6.21 26.82
CA ASP A 480 30.68 -6.72 26.64
C ASP A 480 30.85 -7.39 25.26
N LEU A 481 29.92 -8.26 24.88
CA LEU A 481 29.91 -8.91 23.56
C LEU A 481 29.80 -7.88 22.42
N THR A 482 28.92 -6.89 22.55
CA THR A 482 28.75 -5.86 21.50
C THR A 482 30.01 -4.99 21.34
N ARG A 483 30.68 -4.65 22.46
CA ARG A 483 31.95 -3.92 22.44
C ARG A 483 33.08 -4.76 21.84
N GLN A 484 33.13 -6.06 22.14
CA GLN A 484 34.09 -6.98 21.54
C GLN A 484 33.91 -7.05 20.01
N VAL A 485 32.66 -7.26 19.55
CA VAL A 485 32.34 -7.28 18.11
C VAL A 485 32.77 -5.97 17.43
N LEU A 486 32.54 -4.82 18.06
CA LEU A 486 32.97 -3.54 17.48
C LEU A 486 34.50 -3.46 17.31
N GLN A 487 35.28 -3.93 18.29
CA GLN A 487 36.74 -3.95 18.19
C GLN A 487 37.22 -4.85 17.05
N ASP A 488 36.58 -6.01 16.87
CA ASP A 488 36.89 -6.95 15.79
C ASP A 488 36.49 -6.38 14.41
N LEU A 489 35.40 -5.61 14.35
CA LEU A 489 34.91 -4.95 13.13
C LEU A 489 35.76 -3.75 12.68
N ASP A 490 36.56 -3.13 13.55
CA ASP A 490 37.47 -2.05 13.15
C ASP A 490 38.67 -2.55 12.33
N HIS A 491 38.90 -3.87 12.34
CA HIS A 491 39.96 -4.52 11.59
C HIS A 491 39.45 -5.32 10.38
N THR A 492 38.14 -5.32 10.12
CA THR A 492 37.50 -6.08 9.02
C THR A 492 36.60 -5.19 8.14
N GLN A 493 36.35 -5.61 6.89
CA GLN A 493 35.43 -4.91 5.96
C GLN A 493 33.98 -5.40 6.06
N MET A 494 33.59 -6.04 7.17
CA MET A 494 32.27 -6.65 7.30
C MET A 494 31.16 -5.59 7.42
N PRO A 495 30.03 -5.73 6.69
CA PRO A 495 28.92 -4.79 6.72
C PRO A 495 28.02 -5.06 7.94
N LEU A 496 28.57 -5.07 9.15
CA LEU A 496 27.82 -5.30 10.40
C LEU A 496 27.90 -4.11 11.35
N LYS A 497 28.57 -3.02 10.94
CA LYS A 497 28.79 -1.86 11.80
C LYS A 497 27.47 -1.18 12.14
N SER A 498 26.56 -1.06 11.17
CA SER A 498 25.25 -0.45 11.41
C SER A 498 24.44 -1.15 12.51
N VAL A 499 24.36 -2.48 12.47
CA VAL A 499 23.62 -3.31 13.45
C VAL A 499 24.35 -3.39 14.79
N THR A 500 25.69 -3.37 14.79
CA THR A 500 26.48 -3.36 16.03
C THR A 500 26.31 -2.04 16.78
N TYR A 501 26.41 -0.90 16.09
CA TYR A 501 26.15 0.41 16.68
C TYR A 501 24.70 0.59 17.14
N TYR A 502 23.74 -0.06 16.47
CA TYR A 502 22.35 -0.11 16.97
C TYR A 502 22.26 -0.80 18.34
N GLY A 503 22.93 -1.95 18.51
CA GLY A 503 23.04 -2.64 19.79
C GLY A 503 23.70 -1.78 20.89
N ILE A 504 24.80 -1.10 20.57
CA ILE A 504 25.47 -0.17 21.50
C ILE A 504 24.52 0.98 21.91
N GLY A 505 23.77 1.51 20.95
CA GLY A 505 22.75 2.54 21.20
C GLY A 505 21.68 2.07 22.18
N LEU A 506 21.20 0.82 22.03
CA LEU A 506 20.26 0.21 22.97
C LEU A 506 20.85 0.03 24.36
N ASP A 507 22.13 -0.37 24.47
CA ASP A 507 22.79 -0.57 25.75
C ASP A 507 22.90 0.75 26.53
N TYR A 508 23.41 1.81 25.89
CA TYR A 508 23.48 3.13 26.51
C TYR A 508 22.10 3.68 26.86
N PHE A 509 21.10 3.46 25.99
CA PHE A 509 19.72 3.85 26.26
C PHE A 509 19.16 3.14 27.50
N SER A 510 19.44 1.84 27.66
CA SER A 510 18.99 1.05 28.82
C SER A 510 19.61 1.53 30.14
N GLN A 511 20.83 2.08 30.08
CA GLN A 511 21.55 2.65 31.22
C GLN A 511 21.13 4.10 31.52
N GLY A 512 20.43 4.76 30.60
CA GLY A 512 20.05 6.17 30.68
C GLY A 512 21.13 7.15 30.19
N ASP A 513 22.23 6.69 29.59
CA ASP A 513 23.22 7.57 28.96
C ASP A 513 22.74 8.00 27.57
N LEU A 514 21.79 8.94 27.55
CA LEU A 514 21.20 9.43 26.30
C LEU A 514 22.20 10.10 25.35
N PRO A 515 23.21 10.88 25.82
CA PRO A 515 24.24 11.40 24.95
C PRO A 515 25.04 10.31 24.21
N ALA A 516 25.52 9.29 24.91
CA ALA A 516 26.27 8.19 24.29
C ALA A 516 25.38 7.34 23.37
N ALA A 517 24.12 7.13 23.75
CA ALA A 517 23.15 6.43 22.90
C ALA A 517 22.86 7.17 21.59
N GLU A 518 22.74 8.50 21.64
CA GLU A 518 22.57 9.34 20.45
C GLU A 518 23.79 9.26 19.52
N GLU A 519 25.02 9.34 20.04
CA GLU A 519 26.24 9.21 19.23
C GLU A 519 26.34 7.83 18.56
N ALA A 520 26.05 6.76 19.30
CA ALA A 520 26.06 5.40 18.78
C ALA A 520 25.02 5.21 17.67
N LEU A 521 23.78 5.67 17.85
CA LEU A 521 22.73 5.53 16.83
C LEU A 521 22.96 6.43 15.61
N GLN A 522 23.60 7.58 15.78
CA GLN A 522 24.03 8.41 14.65
C GLN A 522 25.06 7.66 13.79
N SER A 523 26.00 6.95 14.42
CA SER A 523 26.92 6.04 13.74
C SER A 523 26.18 4.89 13.06
N ALA A 524 25.20 4.27 13.74
CA ALA A 524 24.38 3.20 13.16
C ALA A 524 23.66 3.63 11.88
N VAL A 525 23.07 4.83 11.87
CA VAL A 525 22.42 5.41 10.68
C VAL A 525 23.43 5.66 9.56
N SER A 526 24.57 6.28 9.87
CA SER A 526 25.62 6.58 8.87
C SER A 526 26.15 5.32 8.20
N TYR A 527 26.54 4.31 8.99
CA TYR A 527 27.00 3.03 8.46
C TYR A 527 25.88 2.30 7.73
N GLY A 528 24.63 2.35 8.20
CA GLY A 528 23.50 1.74 7.51
C GLY A 528 23.25 2.34 6.12
N GLN A 529 23.49 3.65 5.95
CA GLN A 529 23.40 4.31 4.65
C GLN A 529 24.54 3.88 3.71
N ILE A 530 25.76 3.76 4.22
CA ILE A 530 26.94 3.28 3.48
C ILE A 530 26.75 1.82 3.05
N GLU A 531 26.28 0.99 3.97
CA GLU A 531 25.99 -0.43 3.77
C GLU A 531 24.70 -0.66 2.95
N ARG A 532 23.95 0.40 2.59
CA ARG A 532 22.70 0.34 1.82
C ARG A 532 21.62 -0.54 2.47
N LYS A 533 21.45 -0.43 3.80
CA LYS A 533 20.50 -1.21 4.60
C LYS A 533 19.29 -0.38 5.04
N PRO A 534 18.23 -0.25 4.23
CA PRO A 534 17.12 0.65 4.51
C PRO A 534 16.36 0.32 5.80
N SER A 535 16.15 -0.97 6.09
CA SER A 535 15.49 -1.43 7.32
C SER A 535 16.25 -1.03 8.58
N THR A 536 17.59 -1.19 8.57
CA THR A 536 18.45 -0.81 9.69
C THR A 536 18.51 0.70 9.87
N VAL A 537 18.66 1.47 8.77
CA VAL A 537 18.63 2.93 8.82
C VAL A 537 17.32 3.45 9.40
N LEU A 538 16.18 2.86 9.01
CA LEU A 538 14.86 3.27 9.47
C LEU A 538 14.62 2.93 10.95
N SER A 539 15.10 1.77 11.42
CA SER A 539 14.99 1.36 12.83
C SER A 539 15.93 2.16 13.74
N SER A 540 17.21 2.26 13.38
CA SER A 540 18.21 3.06 14.13
C SER A 540 17.84 4.53 14.15
N GLY A 541 17.39 5.06 13.03
CA GLY A 541 16.95 6.45 12.90
C GLY A 541 15.68 6.77 13.68
N GLY A 542 14.73 5.83 13.73
CA GLY A 542 13.54 5.94 14.57
C GLY A 542 13.89 5.97 16.06
N LEU A 543 14.74 5.06 16.52
CA LEU A 543 15.18 5.02 17.92
C LEU A 543 16.01 6.28 18.26
N LEU A 544 16.86 6.75 17.35
CA LEU A 544 17.60 8.01 17.52
C LEU A 544 16.65 9.20 17.73
N SER A 545 15.61 9.32 16.91
CA SER A 545 14.58 10.34 17.07
C SER A 545 13.86 10.22 18.43
N TRP A 546 13.53 9.00 18.85
CA TRP A 546 12.94 8.75 20.17
C TRP A 546 13.86 9.19 21.32
N ILE A 547 15.16 8.91 21.24
CA ILE A 547 16.15 9.31 22.25
C ILE A 547 16.33 10.83 22.26
N GLN A 548 16.47 11.47 21.10
CA GLN A 548 16.57 12.93 20.98
C GLN A 548 15.34 13.63 21.58
N PHE A 549 14.15 13.08 21.36
CA PHE A 549 12.92 13.56 21.98
C PHE A 549 12.95 13.45 23.51
N ASN A 550 13.38 12.31 24.05
CA ASN A 550 13.51 12.11 25.50
C ASN A 550 14.62 12.96 26.14
N ARG A 551 15.68 13.28 25.39
CA ARG A 551 16.68 14.31 25.79
C ARG A 551 16.09 15.70 25.86
N GLY A 552 14.95 15.94 25.22
CA GLY A 552 14.30 17.25 25.12
C GLY A 552 14.67 18.03 23.86
N HIS A 553 15.39 17.44 22.88
CA HIS A 553 15.75 18.07 21.61
C HIS A 553 14.66 17.83 20.55
N ASN A 554 13.49 18.44 20.73
CA ASN A 554 12.29 18.17 19.95
C ASN A 554 12.43 18.53 18.46
N ASP A 555 13.12 19.64 18.14
CA ASP A 555 13.37 20.05 16.75
C ASP A 555 14.38 19.14 16.06
N VAL A 556 15.42 18.72 16.78
CA VAL A 556 16.42 17.77 16.26
C VAL A 556 15.76 16.41 16.00
N ALA A 557 14.98 15.91 16.96
CA ALA A 557 14.26 14.64 16.83
C ALA A 557 13.34 14.59 15.60
N LEU A 558 12.61 15.69 15.35
CA LEU A 558 11.73 15.81 14.18
C LEU A 558 12.54 15.80 12.88
N LYS A 559 13.61 16.61 12.82
CA LYS A 559 14.48 16.69 11.64
C LYS A 559 15.13 15.35 11.33
N THR A 560 15.59 14.62 12.36
CA THR A 560 16.15 13.28 12.22
C THR A 560 15.12 12.34 11.59
N ALA A 561 13.91 12.25 12.16
CA ALA A 561 12.86 11.37 11.64
C ALA A 561 12.50 11.70 10.18
N VAL A 562 12.34 12.98 9.84
CA VAL A 562 12.02 13.42 8.47
C VAL A 562 13.16 13.12 7.51
N SER A 563 14.41 13.44 7.85
CA SER A 563 15.56 13.24 6.96
C SER A 563 15.83 11.77 6.63
N ILE A 564 15.63 10.88 7.61
CA ILE A 564 15.71 9.43 7.40
C ILE A 564 14.60 8.95 6.47
N ARG A 565 13.38 9.47 6.66
CA ARG A 565 12.25 9.15 5.77
C ARG A 565 12.53 9.60 4.33
N GLU A 566 13.02 10.82 4.14
CA GLU A 566 13.40 11.34 2.83
C GLU A 566 14.51 10.51 2.16
N TRP A 567 15.49 10.04 2.93
CA TRP A 567 16.55 9.18 2.40
C TRP A 567 16.00 7.83 1.91
N ILE A 568 15.09 7.21 2.66
CA ILE A 568 14.41 5.96 2.26
C ILE A 568 13.55 6.20 1.01
N ASP A 569 12.75 7.25 1.02
CA ASP A 569 11.84 7.58 -0.08
C ASP A 569 12.60 7.85 -1.39
N ARG A 570 13.81 8.41 -1.30
CA ARG A 570 14.66 8.70 -2.48
C ARG A 570 15.31 7.47 -3.10
N HIS A 571 15.62 6.43 -2.31
CA HIS A 571 16.47 5.33 -2.77
C HIS A 571 15.76 3.96 -2.81
N TYR A 572 14.67 3.77 -2.06
CA TYR A 572 14.08 2.45 -1.83
C TYR A 572 12.54 2.45 -1.87
N THR A 573 11.91 3.45 -2.48
CA THR A 573 10.44 3.47 -2.64
C THR A 573 10.05 3.17 -4.06
N ASP A 574 9.41 2.01 -4.22
CA ASP A 574 8.65 1.64 -5.40
C ASP A 574 7.16 1.98 -5.13
N PRO A 575 6.52 2.85 -5.92
CA PRO A 575 5.10 3.19 -5.76
C PRO A 575 4.15 1.99 -5.85
N SER A 576 4.59 0.88 -6.44
CA SER A 576 3.82 -0.36 -6.55
C SER A 576 3.92 -1.26 -5.31
N GLN A 577 4.82 -0.94 -4.36
CA GLN A 577 5.07 -1.74 -3.17
C GLN A 577 4.59 -1.07 -1.87
N PRO A 578 4.24 -1.84 -0.82
CA PRO A 578 3.93 -1.29 0.49
C PRO A 578 5.09 -0.47 1.05
N ARG A 579 4.79 0.70 1.62
CA ARG A 579 5.80 1.59 2.19
C ARG A 579 6.43 0.94 3.44
N LEU A 580 7.76 0.97 3.53
CA LEU A 580 8.49 0.54 4.73
C LEU A 580 8.12 1.42 5.94
N ILE A 581 7.53 0.82 6.98
CA ILE A 581 7.08 1.52 8.19
C ILE A 581 7.98 1.10 9.37
N SER A 582 8.45 2.08 10.15
CA SER A 582 9.19 1.84 11.40
C SER A 582 8.35 2.24 12.60
N CYS A 583 8.18 1.31 13.53
CA CYS A 583 7.42 1.52 14.77
C CYS A 583 8.06 2.65 15.61
N TRP A 584 9.38 2.64 15.79
CA TRP A 584 10.10 3.68 16.53
C TRP A 584 9.91 5.06 15.94
N GLN A 585 10.06 5.20 14.62
CA GLN A 585 9.94 6.49 13.95
C GLN A 585 8.50 7.03 14.04
N ASN A 586 7.49 6.18 13.85
CA ASN A 586 6.10 6.63 13.94
C ASN A 586 5.74 6.98 15.40
N CYS A 587 6.16 6.18 16.37
CA CYS A 587 5.94 6.49 17.80
C CYS A 587 6.65 7.78 18.21
N SER A 588 7.88 8.04 17.75
CA SER A 588 8.57 9.30 18.02
C SER A 588 7.85 10.49 17.40
N LEU A 589 7.39 10.38 16.15
CA LEU A 589 6.61 11.43 15.49
C LEU A 589 5.27 11.69 16.17
N ILE A 590 4.55 10.65 16.62
CA ILE A 590 3.33 10.80 17.42
C ILE A 590 3.61 11.66 18.65
N GLU A 591 4.65 11.31 19.41
CA GLU A 591 5.02 12.03 20.63
C GLU A 591 5.48 13.47 20.36
N ILE A 592 6.30 13.69 19.32
CA ILE A 592 6.76 15.03 18.88
C ILE A 592 5.58 15.93 18.49
N TYR A 593 4.69 15.43 17.62
CA TYR A 593 3.54 16.21 17.16
C TYR A 593 2.50 16.41 18.26
N ARG A 594 2.35 15.44 19.17
CA ARG A 594 1.56 15.59 20.39
C ARG A 594 2.10 16.75 21.22
N GLU A 595 3.39 16.77 21.54
CA GLU A 595 4.00 17.86 22.35
C GLU A 595 3.88 19.25 21.71
N ARG A 596 3.87 19.31 20.36
CA ARG A 596 3.67 20.55 19.59
C ARG A 596 2.20 20.96 19.43
N ASP A 597 1.27 20.20 20.02
CA ASP A 597 -0.17 20.41 19.91
C ASP A 597 -0.72 20.26 18.48
N GLN A 598 -0.15 19.34 17.70
CA GLN A 598 -0.55 19.03 16.32
C GLN A 598 -1.18 17.62 16.27
N LEU A 599 -2.31 17.45 16.96
CA LEU A 599 -2.90 16.13 17.21
C LEU A 599 -3.41 15.41 15.95
N ASP A 600 -3.85 16.15 14.94
CA ASP A 600 -4.28 15.56 13.67
C ASP A 600 -3.09 14.94 12.93
N LEU A 601 -1.94 15.62 12.93
CA LEU A 601 -0.70 15.07 12.36
C LEU A 601 -0.24 13.85 13.15
N ALA A 602 -0.28 13.89 14.49
CA ALA A 602 0.04 12.73 15.32
C ALA A 602 -0.82 11.50 14.95
N GLU A 603 -2.12 11.69 14.69
CA GLU A 603 -3.01 10.60 14.25
C GLU A 603 -2.59 9.96 12.92
N THR A 604 -2.09 10.76 11.97
CA THR A 604 -1.67 10.23 10.67
C THR A 604 -0.51 9.23 10.78
N TYR A 605 0.34 9.36 11.80
CA TYR A 605 1.43 8.42 12.09
C TYR A 605 0.99 7.22 12.94
N LEU A 606 -0.13 7.31 13.66
CA LEU A 606 -0.72 6.17 14.36
C LEU A 606 -1.49 5.24 13.41
N ALA A 607 -2.22 5.81 12.44
CA ALA A 607 -3.03 5.05 11.48
C ALA A 607 -2.33 3.83 10.86
N PRO A 608 -1.10 3.92 10.28
CA PRO A 608 -0.43 2.77 9.70
C PRO A 608 -0.03 1.69 10.72
N LEU A 609 0.15 2.05 12.00
CA LEU A 609 0.53 1.11 13.06
C LEU A 609 -0.65 0.27 13.55
N THR A 610 -1.89 0.77 13.42
CA THR A 610 -3.09 0.02 13.84
C THR A 610 -3.28 -1.28 13.06
N GLY A 611 -2.95 -1.29 11.76
CA GLY A 611 -2.97 -2.50 10.95
C GLY A 611 -1.95 -3.54 11.42
N HIS A 612 -0.76 -3.10 11.86
CA HIS A 612 0.26 -4.00 12.41
C HIS A 612 -0.21 -4.68 13.70
N LEU A 613 -0.86 -3.93 14.60
CA LEU A 613 -1.41 -4.50 15.84
C LEU A 613 -2.41 -5.63 15.55
N GLN A 614 -3.18 -5.53 14.46
CA GLN A 614 -4.17 -6.54 14.06
C GLN A 614 -3.53 -7.77 13.38
N SER A 615 -2.47 -7.58 12.59
CA SER A 615 -1.76 -8.67 11.90
C SER A 615 -0.76 -9.43 12.78
N GLY A 616 -0.51 -8.93 13.99
CA GLY A 616 0.53 -9.43 14.89
C GLY A 616 1.80 -8.59 14.78
N THR A 617 2.31 -8.15 15.94
CA THR A 617 3.51 -7.32 16.09
C THR A 617 4.51 -7.98 17.03
N GLU A 618 5.79 -7.66 16.87
CA GLU A 618 6.82 -7.98 17.87
C GLU A 618 6.40 -7.42 19.25
N PRO A 619 6.56 -8.15 20.36
CA PRO A 619 6.07 -7.74 21.68
C PRO A 619 6.53 -6.36 22.16
N GLY A 620 7.80 -5.99 21.98
CA GLY A 620 8.35 -4.68 22.33
C GLY A 620 7.75 -3.56 21.48
N GLN A 621 7.66 -3.77 20.16
CA GLN A 621 6.99 -2.86 19.23
C GLN A 621 5.51 -2.69 19.58
N HIS A 622 4.82 -3.77 19.97
CA HIS A 622 3.44 -3.71 20.41
C HIS A 622 3.29 -2.77 21.61
N VAL A 623 4.12 -2.95 22.63
CA VAL A 623 4.07 -2.15 23.86
C VAL A 623 4.32 -0.67 23.56
N ILE A 624 5.31 -0.33 22.72
CA ILE A 624 5.62 1.07 22.40
C ILE A 624 4.51 1.73 21.55
N ILE A 625 3.92 0.99 20.60
CA ILE A 625 2.80 1.49 19.79
C ILE A 625 1.60 1.80 20.70
N GLN A 626 1.24 0.85 21.57
CA GLN A 626 0.12 1.04 22.49
C GLN A 626 0.39 2.15 23.51
N TYR A 627 1.63 2.32 23.97
CA TYR A 627 2.01 3.46 24.81
C TYR A 627 1.79 4.80 24.09
N ALA A 628 2.29 4.96 22.86
CA ALA A 628 2.11 6.19 22.09
C ALA A 628 0.62 6.46 21.78
N ARG A 629 -0.15 5.41 21.46
CA ARG A 629 -1.61 5.48 21.29
C ARG A 629 -2.31 5.92 22.58
N ALA A 630 -1.94 5.34 23.71
CA ALA A 630 -2.50 5.69 25.01
C ALA A 630 -2.20 7.14 25.37
N HIS A 631 -0.99 7.61 25.10
CA HIS A 631 -0.59 8.98 25.40
C HIS A 631 -1.33 9.99 24.52
N LEU A 632 -1.51 9.70 23.23
CA LEU A 632 -2.33 10.52 22.34
C LEU A 632 -3.81 10.55 22.76
N ALA A 633 -4.36 9.41 23.18
CA ALA A 633 -5.72 9.33 23.70
C ALA A 633 -5.88 10.13 25.01
N PHE A 634 -4.90 10.04 25.91
CA PHE A 634 -4.82 10.85 27.13
C PHE A 634 -4.87 12.36 26.81
N THR A 635 -4.07 12.81 25.83
CA THR A 635 -4.04 14.22 25.39
C THR A 635 -5.39 14.71 24.84
N ARG A 636 -6.19 13.82 24.25
CA ARG A 636 -7.55 14.11 23.76
C ARG A 636 -8.64 14.05 24.84
N GLY A 637 -8.30 13.64 26.06
CA GLY A 637 -9.26 13.40 27.13
C GLY A 637 -10.03 12.08 26.98
N ASP A 638 -9.66 11.22 26.04
CA ASP A 638 -10.21 9.86 25.91
C ASP A 638 -9.42 8.89 26.80
N TYR A 639 -9.61 9.05 28.10
CA TYR A 639 -8.93 8.28 29.12
C TYR A 639 -9.32 6.80 29.12
N GLN A 640 -10.51 6.46 28.61
CA GLN A 640 -10.95 5.07 28.51
C GLN A 640 -10.13 4.32 27.47
N THR A 641 -10.03 4.87 26.25
CA THR A 641 -9.17 4.31 25.21
C THR A 641 -7.70 4.29 25.64
N ALA A 642 -7.24 5.30 26.40
CA ALA A 642 -5.89 5.31 26.94
C ALA A 642 -5.63 4.13 27.88
N ILE A 643 -6.52 3.88 28.84
CA ILE A 643 -6.39 2.76 29.79
C ILE A 643 -6.46 1.41 29.05
N GLU A 644 -7.39 1.25 28.11
CA GLU A 644 -7.51 0.01 27.31
C GLU A 644 -6.23 -0.31 26.53
N ALA A 645 -5.60 0.70 25.91
CA ALA A 645 -4.33 0.51 25.23
C ALA A 645 -3.19 0.16 26.20
N LEU A 646 -3.16 0.75 27.39
CA LEU A 646 -2.16 0.41 28.43
C LEU A 646 -2.35 -1.00 28.98
N ASP A 647 -3.60 -1.45 29.16
CA ASP A 647 -3.92 -2.80 29.63
C ASP A 647 -3.50 -3.86 28.60
N ASP A 648 -3.72 -3.59 27.31
CA ASP A 648 -3.25 -4.45 26.22
C ASP A 648 -1.72 -4.54 26.18
N ALA A 649 -1.04 -3.39 26.31
CA ALA A 649 0.42 -3.33 26.39
C ALA A 649 0.97 -4.11 27.60
N GLU A 650 0.35 -3.98 28.78
CA GLU A 650 0.76 -4.68 29.99
C GLU A 650 0.56 -6.20 29.86
N ALA A 651 -0.56 -6.64 29.27
CA ALA A 651 -0.81 -8.06 29.02
C ALA A 651 0.24 -8.71 28.10
N VAL A 652 0.72 -7.98 27.09
CA VAL A 652 1.82 -8.45 26.21
C VAL A 652 3.15 -8.47 26.97
N LEU A 653 3.45 -7.41 27.72
CA LEU A 653 4.67 -7.30 28.52
C LEU A 653 4.78 -8.42 29.55
N GLU A 654 3.69 -8.81 30.22
CA GLU A 654 3.67 -9.90 31.18
C GLU A 654 3.85 -11.28 30.54
N ARG A 655 3.25 -11.51 29.37
CA ARG A 655 3.26 -12.83 28.71
C ARG A 655 4.52 -13.11 27.90
N ARG A 656 5.16 -12.07 27.37
CA ARG A 656 6.25 -12.18 26.38
C ARG A 656 7.46 -11.34 26.76
N ARG A 657 7.70 -11.18 28.07
CA ARG A 657 8.82 -10.36 28.59
C ARG A 657 10.17 -10.77 28.02
N ASP A 658 10.41 -12.07 27.90
CA ASP A 658 11.68 -12.64 27.42
C ASP A 658 11.89 -12.50 25.91
N HIS A 659 10.96 -11.84 25.19
CA HIS A 659 11.09 -11.50 23.78
C HIS A 659 11.38 -10.01 23.55
N ILE A 660 11.42 -9.19 24.61
CA ILE A 660 11.57 -7.74 24.49
C ILE A 660 13.02 -7.34 24.78
N ILE A 661 13.67 -6.70 23.79
CA ILE A 661 15.11 -6.32 23.84
C ILE A 661 15.40 -5.02 24.61
N PHE A 662 14.38 -4.27 25.04
CA PHE A 662 14.52 -2.98 25.73
C PHE A 662 13.51 -2.84 26.87
N GLU A 663 13.77 -1.96 27.84
CA GLU A 663 12.78 -1.65 28.87
C GLU A 663 11.77 -0.61 28.33
N PRO A 664 10.48 -0.94 28.17
CA PRO A 664 9.49 0.01 27.64
C PRO A 664 9.17 1.13 28.65
N PRO A 665 8.52 2.22 28.20
CA PRO A 665 8.07 3.30 29.07
C PRO A 665 7.15 2.83 30.22
N SER A 666 7.05 3.62 31.29
CA SER A 666 6.25 3.25 32.46
C SER A 666 4.74 3.33 32.18
N LEU A 667 4.14 2.20 31.78
CA LEU A 667 2.70 2.09 31.50
C LEU A 667 1.85 2.49 32.71
N SER A 668 2.24 2.02 33.90
CA SER A 668 1.51 2.28 35.14
C SER A 668 1.56 3.75 35.56
N ALA A 669 2.64 4.47 35.24
CA ALA A 669 2.71 5.91 35.48
C ALA A 669 1.71 6.69 34.59
N LEU A 670 1.61 6.36 33.30
CA LEU A 670 0.62 7.00 32.43
C LEU A 670 -0.81 6.62 32.82
N ARG A 671 -1.05 5.38 33.27
CA ARG A 671 -2.35 4.95 33.81
C ARG A 671 -2.74 5.77 35.05
N ALA A 672 -1.81 6.00 35.97
CA ALA A 672 -2.05 6.84 37.14
C ALA A 672 -2.36 8.30 36.76
N ARG A 673 -1.74 8.86 35.72
CA ARG A 673 -2.14 10.17 35.16
C ARG A 673 -3.58 10.15 34.65
N CYS A 674 -4.03 9.07 33.99
CA CYS A 674 -5.42 8.93 33.55
C CYS A 674 -6.39 8.96 34.74
N TRP A 675 -6.10 8.23 35.82
CA TRP A 675 -6.93 8.25 37.03
C TRP A 675 -6.97 9.63 37.70
N LEU A 676 -5.84 10.33 37.78
CA LEU A 676 -5.81 11.71 38.28
C LEU A 676 -6.69 12.64 37.43
N ALA A 677 -6.61 12.55 36.11
CA ALA A 677 -7.42 13.37 35.22
C ALA A 677 -8.93 13.04 35.30
N GLN A 678 -9.28 11.80 35.63
CA GLN A 678 -10.66 11.36 35.92
C GLN A 678 -11.12 11.65 37.36
N ASN A 679 -10.29 12.32 38.19
CA ASN A 679 -10.54 12.55 39.62
C ASN A 679 -10.76 11.25 40.44
N ARG A 680 -10.16 10.13 40.00
CA ARG A 680 -10.19 8.82 40.68
C ARG A 680 -9.02 8.71 41.66
N LEU A 681 -9.08 9.49 42.73
CA LEU A 681 -7.99 9.60 43.70
C LEU A 681 -7.70 8.28 44.45
N ASP A 682 -8.72 7.45 44.71
CA ASP A 682 -8.53 6.17 45.40
C ASP A 682 -7.69 5.19 44.58
N ASP A 683 -7.91 5.11 43.26
CA ASP A 683 -7.12 4.27 42.36
C ASP A 683 -5.68 4.78 42.25
N ALA A 684 -5.51 6.10 42.13
CA ALA A 684 -4.20 6.75 42.11
C ALA A 684 -3.42 6.53 43.42
N ARG A 685 -4.12 6.57 44.58
CA ARG A 685 -3.55 6.23 45.89
C ARG A 685 -3.14 4.76 45.96
N GLY A 686 -4.00 3.85 45.52
CA GLY A 686 -3.70 2.42 45.48
C GLY A 686 -2.45 2.11 44.65
N TRP A 687 -2.29 2.77 43.50
CA TRP A 687 -1.07 2.67 42.70
C TRP A 687 0.16 3.21 43.44
N LEU A 688 0.06 4.40 44.06
CA LEU A 688 1.15 5.01 44.81
C LEU A 688 1.66 4.09 45.93
N ASP A 689 0.77 3.37 46.60
CA ASP A 689 1.10 2.43 47.68
C ASP A 689 1.72 1.13 47.15
N SER A 690 1.29 0.65 45.98
CA SER A 690 1.81 -0.58 45.36
C SER A 690 3.17 -0.41 44.68
N ARG A 691 3.61 0.82 44.39
CA ARG A 691 4.79 1.09 43.54
C ARG A 691 6.14 0.75 44.16
N GLU A 692 6.24 0.67 45.50
CA GLU A 692 7.53 0.55 46.19
C GLU A 692 8.28 -0.75 45.83
N ASN A 693 7.58 -1.72 45.26
CA ASN A 693 8.15 -3.00 44.83
C ASN A 693 8.67 -3.01 43.37
N VAL A 694 8.55 -1.91 42.62
CA VAL A 694 8.92 -1.87 41.19
C VAL A 694 10.33 -1.32 41.00
N THR A 695 11.24 -2.14 40.47
CA THR A 695 12.60 -1.73 40.09
C THR A 695 12.69 -1.43 38.60
N PHE A 696 13.10 -0.21 38.26
CA PHE A 696 13.35 0.23 36.88
C PHE A 696 14.86 0.23 36.59
N ARG A 697 15.28 -0.41 35.49
CA ARG A 697 16.69 -0.40 35.06
C ARG A 697 16.99 0.93 34.39
N ASN A 698 16.14 1.34 33.46
CA ASN A 698 16.22 2.64 32.80
C ASN A 698 15.87 3.78 33.79
N PRO A 699 16.79 4.73 34.04
CA PRO A 699 16.54 5.88 34.90
C PRO A 699 15.34 6.73 34.45
N LEU A 700 15.06 6.83 33.15
CA LEU A 700 13.93 7.60 32.62
C LEU A 700 12.59 7.05 33.11
N ASN A 701 12.42 5.74 33.13
CA ASN A 701 11.19 5.11 33.63
C ASN A 701 11.00 5.38 35.13
N ARG A 702 12.10 5.34 35.89
CA ARG A 702 12.12 5.67 37.32
C ARG A 702 11.75 7.12 37.58
N GLU A 703 12.29 8.02 36.78
CA GLU A 703 11.97 9.45 36.81
C GLU A 703 10.49 9.67 36.52
N GLN A 704 9.97 9.14 35.42
CA GLN A 704 8.56 9.25 35.03
C GLN A 704 7.61 8.74 36.13
N ASN A 705 7.95 7.60 36.74
CA ASN A 705 7.19 7.05 37.86
C ASN A 705 7.21 7.99 39.09
N ARG A 706 8.37 8.55 39.44
CA ARG A 706 8.50 9.49 40.57
C ARG A 706 7.81 10.83 40.34
N ILE A 707 7.88 11.37 39.12
CA ILE A 707 7.18 12.61 38.75
C ILE A 707 5.67 12.40 38.89
N THR A 708 5.17 11.28 38.36
CA THR A 708 3.73 10.92 38.47
C THR A 708 3.32 10.72 39.93
N ALA A 709 4.14 10.06 40.74
CA ALA A 709 3.86 9.92 42.17
C ALA A 709 3.83 11.26 42.90
N ALA A 710 4.68 12.22 42.52
CA ALA A 710 4.61 13.58 43.05
C ALA A 710 3.29 14.27 42.68
N ARG A 711 2.80 14.11 41.44
CA ARG A 711 1.46 14.58 41.03
C ARG A 711 0.36 13.98 41.90
N VAL A 712 0.41 12.66 42.16
CA VAL A 712 -0.56 11.98 43.05
C VAL A 712 -0.48 12.53 44.48
N LEU A 713 0.72 12.68 45.05
CA LEU A 713 0.92 13.23 46.40
C LEU A 713 0.37 14.66 46.53
N ILE A 714 0.54 15.51 45.52
CA ILE A 714 -0.02 16.87 45.51
C ILE A 714 -1.55 16.80 45.51
N ALA A 715 -2.15 15.95 44.67
CA ALA A 715 -3.60 15.76 44.60
C ALA A 715 -4.19 15.23 45.92
N LEU A 716 -3.43 14.42 46.67
CA LEU A 716 -3.79 13.93 48.01
C LEU A 716 -3.57 14.96 49.13
N GLY A 717 -3.07 16.17 48.82
CA GLY A 717 -2.82 17.20 49.81
C GLY A 717 -1.51 17.01 50.60
N GLU A 718 -0.55 16.25 50.06
CA GLU A 718 0.77 15.98 50.64
C GLU A 718 1.94 16.65 49.87
N PRO A 719 1.92 17.97 49.61
CA PRO A 719 2.93 18.63 48.78
C PRO A 719 4.35 18.60 49.37
N LYS A 720 4.50 18.48 50.69
CA LYS A 720 5.82 18.31 51.34
C LYS A 720 6.49 16.99 50.93
N ASN A 721 5.71 15.91 50.87
CA ASN A 721 6.20 14.61 50.45
C ASN A 721 6.55 14.63 48.96
N ALA A 722 5.74 15.32 48.13
CA ALA A 722 6.06 15.54 46.72
C ALA A 722 7.40 16.27 46.52
N ILE A 723 7.63 17.38 47.25
CA ILE A 723 8.90 18.12 47.20
C ILE A 723 10.08 17.23 47.61
N SER A 724 9.93 16.42 48.66
CA SER A 724 11.00 15.51 49.11
C SER A 724 11.43 14.50 48.02
N GLN A 725 10.51 14.11 47.14
CA GLN A 725 10.82 13.22 46.00
C GLN A 725 11.37 13.99 44.79
N LEU A 726 10.86 15.19 44.52
CA LEU A 726 11.26 15.99 43.36
C LEU A 726 12.60 16.71 43.54
N SER A 727 12.98 17.11 44.77
CA SER A 727 14.26 17.78 45.03
C SER A 727 15.49 17.00 44.57
N PRO A 728 15.67 15.70 44.93
CA PRO A 728 16.80 14.92 44.42
C PRO A 728 16.66 14.67 42.91
N LEU A 729 15.43 14.52 42.41
CA LEU A 729 15.16 14.24 41.00
C LEU A 729 15.58 15.40 40.10
N ARG A 730 15.29 16.64 40.52
CA ARG A 730 15.69 17.87 39.81
C ARG A 730 17.20 17.93 39.60
N LEU A 731 17.99 17.54 40.62
CA LEU A 731 19.45 17.54 40.54
C LEU A 731 19.97 16.43 39.62
N SER A 732 19.41 15.23 39.69
CA SER A 732 19.83 14.12 38.82
C SER A 732 19.46 14.38 37.37
N THR A 733 18.23 14.84 37.07
CA THR A 733 17.79 15.11 35.69
C THR A 733 18.59 16.23 35.02
N GLU A 734 19.06 17.23 35.78
CA GLU A 734 19.94 18.28 35.23
C GLU A 734 21.35 17.73 34.97
N ARG A 735 21.92 16.99 35.92
CA ARG A 735 23.26 16.39 35.79
C ARG A 735 23.33 15.43 34.61
N ASP A 736 22.32 14.59 34.46
CA ASP A 736 22.26 13.52 33.46
C ASP A 736 21.67 14.02 32.12
N GLN A 737 21.36 15.32 32.02
CA GLN A 737 20.85 16.00 30.81
C GLN A 737 19.52 15.44 30.29
N HIS A 738 18.63 15.01 31.18
CA HIS A 738 17.26 14.57 30.86
C HIS A 738 16.32 15.79 30.78
N HIS A 739 16.52 16.67 29.78
CA HIS A 739 15.89 18.00 29.79
C HIS A 739 14.36 17.96 29.76
N ARG A 740 13.76 16.97 29.09
CA ARG A 740 12.29 16.77 29.08
C ARG A 740 11.76 16.52 30.49
N HIS A 741 12.30 15.54 31.20
CA HIS A 741 11.89 15.24 32.58
C HIS A 741 12.23 16.37 33.54
N LEU A 742 13.34 17.09 33.33
CA LEU A 742 13.64 18.27 34.12
C LEU A 742 12.54 19.34 33.99
N ILE A 743 11.98 19.57 32.80
CA ILE A 743 10.86 20.49 32.61
C ILE A 743 9.65 20.01 33.43
N GLU A 744 9.27 18.74 33.32
CA GLU A 744 8.16 18.16 34.11
C GLU A 744 8.41 18.26 35.62
N VAL A 745 9.62 17.94 36.09
CA VAL A 745 10.01 18.05 37.50
C VAL A 745 9.84 19.49 37.99
N LEU A 746 10.32 20.48 37.24
CA LEU A 746 10.19 21.89 37.60
C LEU A 746 8.72 22.33 37.63
N THR A 747 7.90 21.89 36.67
CA THR A 747 6.47 22.19 36.63
C THR A 747 5.74 21.62 37.86
N VAL A 748 5.90 20.33 38.15
CA VAL A 748 5.24 19.68 39.31
C VAL A 748 5.81 20.23 40.64
N TYR A 749 7.09 20.60 40.68
CA TYR A 749 7.69 21.24 41.85
C TYR A 749 7.10 22.63 42.11
N ALA A 750 6.84 23.41 41.07
CA ALA A 750 6.18 24.71 41.19
C ALA A 750 4.75 24.55 41.74
N GLU A 751 4.01 23.53 41.29
CA GLU A 751 2.68 23.22 41.82
C GLU A 751 2.72 22.88 43.32
N ALA A 752 3.68 22.05 43.75
CA ALA A 752 3.83 21.70 45.16
C ALA A 752 4.17 22.93 46.02
N MET A 753 4.96 23.87 45.50
CA MET A 753 5.28 25.13 46.18
C MET A 753 4.07 26.07 46.29
N ASP A 754 3.25 26.17 45.23
CA ASP A 754 1.98 26.90 45.28
C ASP A 754 1.02 26.29 46.31
N ALA A 755 0.93 24.96 46.37
CA ALA A 755 0.14 24.23 47.36
C ALA A 755 0.62 24.46 48.81
N LEU A 756 1.89 24.83 49.01
CA LEU A 756 2.44 25.25 50.31
C LEU A 756 2.28 26.76 50.60
N ASN A 757 1.55 27.49 49.77
CA ASN A 757 1.40 28.96 49.84
C ASN A 757 2.74 29.71 49.69
N GLN A 758 3.63 29.22 48.82
CA GLN A 758 4.87 29.89 48.42
C GLN A 758 4.81 30.37 46.95
N PRO A 759 3.91 31.30 46.59
CA PRO A 759 3.62 31.65 45.19
C PRO A 759 4.81 32.30 44.46
N ASN A 760 5.66 33.07 45.15
CA ASN A 760 6.83 33.69 44.53
C ASN A 760 7.88 32.65 44.10
N GLU A 761 8.10 31.63 44.94
CA GLU A 761 9.01 30.52 44.63
C GLU A 761 8.42 29.64 43.52
N ALA A 762 7.12 29.34 43.59
CA ALA A 762 6.39 28.63 42.55
C ALA A 762 6.53 29.32 41.19
N GLN A 763 6.29 30.65 41.13
CA GLN A 763 6.41 31.43 39.90
C GLN A 763 7.84 31.44 39.35
N THR A 764 8.84 31.51 40.23
CA THR A 764 10.25 31.49 39.84
C THR A 764 10.63 30.15 39.19
N VAL A 765 10.22 29.04 39.82
CA VAL A 765 10.50 27.69 39.31
C VAL A 765 9.74 27.43 38.01
N LEU A 766 8.45 27.79 37.94
CA LEU A 766 7.65 27.64 36.73
C LEU A 766 8.19 28.47 35.57
N THR A 767 8.67 29.68 35.84
CA THR A 767 9.32 30.53 34.82
C THR A 767 10.53 29.84 34.21
N GLU A 768 11.33 29.12 35.01
CA GLU A 768 12.46 28.34 34.50
C GLU A 768 12.00 27.15 33.66
N ALA A 769 10.95 26.44 34.06
CA ALA A 769 10.34 25.39 33.25
C ALA A 769 9.87 25.92 31.89
N LEU A 770 9.13 27.04 31.88
CA LEU A 770 8.59 27.68 30.67
C LEU A 770 9.70 28.17 29.74
N LYS A 771 10.80 28.74 30.27
CA LYS A 771 11.96 29.14 29.45
C LYS A 771 12.57 27.95 28.71
N ARG A 772 12.70 26.81 29.39
CA ARG A 772 13.25 25.58 28.80
C ARG A 772 12.28 24.97 27.78
N GLY A 773 11.00 24.89 28.12
CA GLY A 773 9.95 24.42 27.21
C GLY A 773 9.81 25.27 25.94
N ALA A 774 9.97 26.59 26.05
CA ALA A 774 9.88 27.51 24.90
C ALA A 774 10.98 27.31 23.86
N ARG A 775 12.17 26.83 24.25
CA ARG A 775 13.29 26.58 23.32
C ARG A 775 12.99 25.45 22.35
N GLU A 776 12.19 24.48 22.78
CA GLU A 776 11.95 23.20 22.08
C GLU A 776 10.45 22.98 21.77
N GLN A 777 9.64 24.03 21.93
CA GLN A 777 8.20 24.06 21.62
C GLN A 777 7.38 22.97 22.35
N PHE A 778 7.66 22.74 23.63
CA PHE A 778 6.89 21.80 24.47
C PHE A 778 5.62 22.45 25.02
N PHE A 779 4.46 22.22 24.39
CA PHE A 779 3.19 22.74 24.90
C PHE A 779 2.49 21.75 25.84
N ARG A 780 2.42 20.47 25.49
CA ARG A 780 1.59 19.50 26.23
C ARG A 780 2.12 19.17 27.62
N LEU A 781 3.42 19.29 27.87
CA LEU A 781 4.00 19.25 29.23
C LEU A 781 3.41 20.27 30.21
N PHE A 782 2.73 21.33 29.72
CA PHE A 782 2.10 22.35 30.56
C PHE A 782 0.57 22.33 30.44
N VAL A 783 0.04 22.09 29.24
CA VAL A 783 -1.42 22.06 28.98
C VAL A 783 -2.10 20.90 29.69
N GLU A 784 -1.41 19.75 29.82
CA GLU A 784 -1.94 18.55 30.47
C GLU A 784 -1.84 18.55 31.99
N GLU A 785 -1.34 19.64 32.59
CA GLU A 785 -1.17 19.76 34.04
C GLU A 785 -2.44 20.29 34.74
N SER A 786 -2.39 20.42 36.06
CA SER A 786 -3.56 20.80 36.86
C SER A 786 -4.01 22.26 36.65
N PRO A 787 -5.25 22.60 37.03
CA PRO A 787 -5.75 23.98 37.00
C PRO A 787 -4.87 24.98 37.79
N ARG A 788 -4.16 24.51 38.82
CA ARG A 788 -3.21 25.36 39.57
C ARG A 788 -2.05 25.83 38.70
N ILE A 789 -1.47 24.92 37.91
CA ILE A 789 -0.41 25.27 36.96
C ILE A 789 -0.96 26.19 35.87
N HIS A 790 -2.16 25.94 35.34
CA HIS A 790 -2.77 26.80 34.32
C HIS A 790 -2.93 28.24 34.82
N ARG A 791 -3.35 28.43 36.08
CA ARG A 791 -3.41 29.75 36.71
C ARG A 791 -2.03 30.42 36.80
N LEU A 792 -1.02 29.71 37.31
CA LEU A 792 0.34 30.24 37.40
C LEU A 792 0.95 30.62 36.03
N ILE A 793 0.60 29.88 34.96
CA ILE A 793 0.99 30.20 33.58
C ILE A 793 0.29 31.47 33.10
N ARG A 794 -1.02 31.62 33.35
CA ARG A 794 -1.79 32.82 32.98
C ARG A 794 -1.22 34.08 33.64
N ASP A 795 -0.83 33.97 34.91
CA ASP A 795 -0.23 35.05 35.70
C ASP A 795 1.25 35.31 35.35
N ASN A 796 1.86 34.45 34.53
CA ASN A 796 3.23 34.64 34.09
C ASN A 796 3.31 35.67 32.95
N HIS A 797 4.17 36.68 33.13
CA HIS A 797 4.49 37.71 32.14
C HIS A 797 6.00 37.96 32.03
N HIS A 798 6.82 36.97 32.39
CA HIS A 798 8.26 37.15 32.52
C HIS A 798 8.93 37.35 31.15
N ALA A 799 9.62 38.50 30.96
CA ALA A 799 10.18 38.93 29.68
C ALA A 799 11.20 37.97 29.03
N ALA A 800 11.79 37.07 29.81
CA ALA A 800 12.74 36.06 29.32
C ALA A 800 12.08 34.87 28.61
N ILE A 801 10.75 34.77 28.61
CA ILE A 801 10.00 33.77 27.82
C ILE A 801 9.55 34.46 26.52
N PRO A 802 9.76 33.85 25.34
CA PRO A 802 9.26 34.40 24.09
C PRO A 802 7.75 34.66 24.16
N GLN A 803 7.32 35.88 23.84
CA GLN A 803 5.93 36.30 23.97
C GLN A 803 4.99 35.45 23.09
N GLU A 804 5.38 35.17 21.85
CA GLU A 804 4.62 34.33 20.92
C GLU A 804 4.36 32.92 21.49
N TYR A 805 5.37 32.30 22.10
CA TYR A 805 5.22 31.00 22.74
C TYR A 805 4.27 31.05 23.93
N LEU A 806 4.39 32.08 24.77
CA LEU A 806 3.55 32.23 25.96
C LEU A 806 2.08 32.50 25.60
N GLU A 807 1.82 33.32 24.58
CA GLU A 807 0.48 33.57 24.04
C GLU A 807 -0.11 32.29 23.43
N ALA A 808 0.67 31.58 22.62
CA ALA A 808 0.32 30.30 22.05
C ALA A 808 0.00 29.26 23.14
N LEU A 809 0.78 29.21 24.22
CA LEU A 809 0.52 28.30 25.33
C LEU A 809 -0.78 28.68 26.06
N LYS A 810 -0.97 29.96 26.37
CA LYS A 810 -2.16 30.46 27.07
C LYS A 810 -3.44 30.20 26.30
N SER A 811 -3.43 30.33 24.97
CA SER A 811 -4.62 30.05 24.13
C SER A 811 -5.02 28.58 24.08
N ARG A 812 -4.13 27.67 24.50
CA ARG A 812 -4.37 26.22 24.56
C ARG A 812 -4.77 25.72 25.95
N LEU A 813 -4.66 26.56 26.97
CA LEU A 813 -5.09 26.20 28.32
C LEU A 813 -6.63 26.09 28.35
N PRO A 814 -7.19 25.11 29.08
CA PRO A 814 -8.62 25.09 29.37
C PRO A 814 -9.07 26.41 29.99
N GLU A 815 -10.31 26.84 29.71
CA GLU A 815 -10.90 28.03 30.35
C GLU A 815 -10.94 27.84 31.88
N SER A 816 -10.68 28.90 32.64
CA SER A 816 -10.49 28.82 34.08
C SER A 816 -11.82 28.67 34.81
N ASP A 817 -11.98 27.60 35.58
CA ASP A 817 -13.12 27.33 36.46
C ASP A 817 -13.29 28.33 37.64
N GLU A 818 -12.55 29.45 37.67
CA GLU A 818 -12.69 30.45 38.75
C GLU A 818 -13.93 31.36 38.60
N GLU A 819 -14.70 31.27 37.49
CA GLU A 819 -16.03 31.90 37.35
C GLU A 819 -17.22 30.92 37.42
N THR A 820 -16.99 29.61 37.50
CA THR A 820 -18.05 28.57 37.61
C THR A 820 -18.34 28.13 39.05
N ALA A 821 -17.83 28.86 40.05
CA ALA A 821 -18.23 28.75 41.46
C ALA A 821 -19.47 29.59 41.83
N ALA A 822 -20.29 29.96 40.85
CA ALA A 822 -21.72 30.12 41.00
C ALA A 822 -22.37 29.05 40.10
N PRO A 823 -23.46 28.38 40.50
CA PRO A 823 -24.08 27.38 39.64
C PRO A 823 -24.49 28.05 38.33
N SER A 824 -23.73 27.81 37.27
CA SER A 824 -24.16 28.10 35.91
C SER A 824 -25.28 27.12 35.58
N GLU A 825 -26.39 27.67 35.06
CA GLU A 825 -27.62 26.96 34.71
C GLU A 825 -27.47 25.99 33.50
N ASP A 826 -26.28 25.46 33.22
CA ASP A 826 -26.04 24.49 32.14
C ASP A 826 -25.86 23.06 32.69
N GLY A 827 -26.79 22.68 33.57
CA GLY A 827 -27.03 21.28 33.88
C GLY A 827 -27.79 20.56 32.74
N PRO A 828 -27.80 19.21 32.73
CA PRO A 828 -28.69 18.45 31.87
C PRO A 828 -30.12 19.01 31.92
N VAL A 829 -30.73 19.28 30.77
CA VAL A 829 -32.13 19.72 30.75
C VAL A 829 -32.97 18.52 31.17
N ALA A 830 -33.42 18.53 32.43
CA ALA A 830 -34.33 17.54 32.97
C ALA A 830 -35.68 17.70 32.28
N VAL A 831 -35.94 16.86 31.27
CA VAL A 831 -37.23 16.78 30.60
C VAL A 831 -38.05 15.71 31.30
N ASP A 832 -39.20 16.11 31.84
CA ASP A 832 -40.12 15.20 32.51
C ASP A 832 -40.57 14.09 31.53
N GLY A 833 -40.23 12.83 31.84
CA GLY A 833 -40.56 11.65 31.02
C GLY A 833 -39.41 11.04 30.19
N LEU A 834 -38.17 11.51 30.33
CA LEU A 834 -36.97 10.83 29.80
C LEU A 834 -36.17 10.14 30.93
N VAL A 835 -35.70 8.91 30.67
CA VAL A 835 -34.88 8.12 31.61
C VAL A 835 -33.46 8.70 31.71
N GLU A 836 -32.96 9.26 30.61
CA GLU A 836 -31.69 9.98 30.55
C GLU A 836 -31.93 11.41 30.04
N PRO A 837 -31.36 12.43 30.71
CA PRO A 837 -31.54 13.81 30.26
C PRO A 837 -30.77 14.10 28.97
N LEU A 838 -31.28 15.07 28.22
CA LEU A 838 -30.63 15.57 27.01
C LEU A 838 -29.49 16.52 27.39
N SER A 839 -28.35 16.37 26.74
CA SER A 839 -27.25 17.34 26.85
C SER A 839 -27.60 18.64 26.13
N ALA A 840 -26.93 19.74 26.49
CA ALA A 840 -27.10 21.03 25.82
C ALA A 840 -26.86 20.93 24.29
N ARG A 841 -25.88 20.12 23.87
CA ARG A 841 -25.59 19.87 22.45
C ARG A 841 -26.65 19.03 21.75
N GLU A 842 -27.23 18.05 22.42
CA GLU A 842 -28.37 17.29 21.89
C GLU A 842 -29.63 18.16 21.77
N MET A 843 -29.82 19.11 22.71
CA MET A 843 -30.91 20.10 22.66
C MET A 843 -30.72 21.11 21.52
N GLU A 844 -29.50 21.60 21.32
CA GLU A 844 -29.12 22.47 20.21
C GLU A 844 -29.36 21.78 18.86
N VAL A 845 -28.90 20.54 18.70
CA VAL A 845 -29.18 19.71 17.52
C VAL A 845 -30.69 19.52 17.33
N LEU A 846 -31.45 19.26 18.38
CA LEU A 846 -32.90 19.09 18.32
C LEU A 846 -33.63 20.37 17.86
N ARG A 847 -33.18 21.55 18.28
CA ARG A 847 -33.71 22.86 17.81
C ARG A 847 -33.39 23.11 16.35
N LEU A 848 -32.14 22.91 15.93
CA LEU A 848 -31.74 23.07 14.52
C LEU A 848 -32.44 22.04 13.61
N ILE A 849 -32.76 20.86 14.14
CA ILE A 849 -33.60 19.88 13.45
C ILE A 849 -35.04 20.40 13.26
N ASN A 850 -35.60 21.06 14.28
CA ASN A 850 -36.94 21.67 14.26
C ASN A 850 -37.01 22.85 13.28
N ASP A 851 -35.91 23.57 13.10
CA ASP A 851 -35.78 24.67 12.14
C ASP A 851 -35.60 24.19 10.69
N GLY A 852 -35.54 22.87 10.47
CA GLY A 852 -35.54 22.25 9.13
C GLY A 852 -34.17 22.04 8.49
N LEU A 853 -33.07 22.35 9.20
CA LEU A 853 -31.71 22.28 8.64
C LEU A 853 -31.26 20.84 8.34
N ALA A 854 -30.62 20.62 7.20
CA ALA A 854 -29.98 19.35 6.88
C ALA A 854 -28.75 19.11 7.78
N ASN A 855 -28.33 17.84 7.98
CA ASN A 855 -27.22 17.50 8.89
C ASN A 855 -25.92 18.24 8.58
N ARG A 856 -25.69 18.59 7.30
CA ARG A 856 -24.52 19.38 6.87
C ARG A 856 -24.62 20.84 7.34
N GLU A 857 -25.80 21.42 7.24
CA GLU A 857 -26.09 22.80 7.68
C GLU A 857 -26.09 22.91 9.21
N ILE A 858 -26.54 21.86 9.91
CA ILE A 858 -26.40 21.75 11.38
C ILE A 858 -24.92 21.73 11.76
N ALA A 859 -24.09 20.98 11.02
CA ALA A 859 -22.66 20.89 11.27
C ALA A 859 -21.97 22.25 11.06
N GLU A 860 -22.32 22.95 9.98
CA GLU A 860 -21.86 24.32 9.71
C GLU A 860 -22.32 25.32 10.79
N SER A 861 -23.59 25.25 11.21
CA SER A 861 -24.16 26.13 12.26
C SER A 861 -23.56 25.91 13.64
N MET A 862 -23.15 24.67 13.96
CA MET A 862 -22.54 24.30 15.23
C MET A 862 -21.00 24.35 15.20
N ASN A 863 -20.41 24.67 14.04
CA ASN A 863 -18.96 24.65 13.79
C ASN A 863 -18.29 23.30 14.18
N VAL A 864 -18.91 22.18 13.81
CA VAL A 864 -18.41 20.81 14.06
C VAL A 864 -18.44 19.97 12.78
N ALA A 865 -17.75 18.83 12.76
CA ALA A 865 -17.79 17.91 11.63
C ALA A 865 -19.19 17.25 11.47
N ALA A 866 -19.58 16.94 10.23
CA ALA A 866 -20.86 16.26 9.94
C ALA A 866 -20.98 14.87 10.59
N THR A 867 -19.85 14.21 10.87
CA THR A 867 -19.77 12.95 11.63
C THR A 867 -20.16 13.15 13.09
N THR A 868 -19.73 14.24 13.72
CA THR A 868 -20.08 14.63 15.09
C THR A 868 -21.58 14.92 15.23
N VAL A 869 -22.17 15.63 14.26
CA VAL A 869 -23.64 15.82 14.22
C VAL A 869 -24.38 14.50 14.10
N LYS A 870 -23.92 13.56 13.27
CA LYS A 870 -24.53 12.22 13.18
C LYS A 870 -24.46 11.46 14.51
N ALA A 871 -23.36 11.58 15.25
CA ALA A 871 -23.22 10.98 16.59
C ALA A 871 -24.20 11.60 17.60
N HIS A 872 -24.34 12.92 17.64
CA HIS A 872 -25.32 13.60 18.48
C HIS A 872 -26.76 13.24 18.10
N ILE A 873 -27.09 13.13 16.81
CA ILE A 873 -28.42 12.70 16.33
C ILE A 873 -28.71 11.26 16.78
N ARG A 874 -27.73 10.35 16.67
CA ARG A 874 -27.89 8.95 17.11
C ARG A 874 -28.17 8.87 18.61
N ASN A 875 -27.43 9.63 19.42
CA ASN A 875 -27.61 9.65 20.87
C ASN A 875 -28.94 10.31 21.26
N LEU A 876 -29.30 11.42 20.63
CA LEU A 876 -30.60 12.08 20.76
C LEU A 876 -31.76 11.12 20.45
N TYR A 877 -31.65 10.33 19.36
CA TYR A 877 -32.68 9.34 19.00
C TYR A 877 -32.75 8.19 19.99
N GLY A 878 -31.60 7.72 20.49
CA GLY A 878 -31.52 6.72 21.55
C GLY A 878 -32.23 7.19 22.82
N LYS A 879 -31.95 8.42 23.28
CA LYS A 879 -32.55 9.00 24.49
C LYS A 879 -34.05 9.29 24.34
N LEU A 880 -34.49 9.74 23.16
CA LEU A 880 -35.91 9.97 22.88
C LEU A 880 -36.69 8.67 22.56
N GLY A 881 -36.01 7.54 22.33
CA GLY A 881 -36.61 6.26 21.99
C GLY A 881 -37.25 6.22 20.60
N VAL A 882 -36.67 6.93 19.63
CA VAL A 882 -37.23 7.15 18.27
C VAL A 882 -36.26 6.68 17.18
N LYS A 883 -36.75 6.44 15.97
CA LYS A 883 -35.92 5.96 14.85
C LYS A 883 -35.84 6.92 13.68
N SER A 884 -36.66 7.97 13.66
CA SER A 884 -36.67 8.95 12.57
C SER A 884 -36.70 10.40 13.07
N ARG A 885 -36.23 11.29 12.20
CA ARG A 885 -36.23 12.74 12.41
C ARG A 885 -37.63 13.29 12.72
N THR A 886 -38.65 12.78 12.04
CA THR A 886 -40.05 13.17 12.24
C THR A 886 -40.59 12.69 13.58
N GLU A 887 -40.25 11.46 13.98
CA GLU A 887 -40.62 10.93 15.31
C GLU A 887 -39.95 11.69 16.44
N ALA A 888 -38.66 12.07 16.28
CA ALA A 888 -37.93 12.86 17.27
C ALA A 888 -38.61 14.20 17.55
N LEU A 889 -39.03 14.92 16.50
CA LEU A 889 -39.75 16.19 16.64
C LEU A 889 -41.13 16.02 17.27
N ALA A 890 -41.89 14.99 16.86
CA ALA A 890 -43.19 14.70 17.45
C ALA A 890 -43.09 14.33 18.94
N ARG A 891 -42.08 13.56 19.33
CA ARG A 891 -41.81 13.17 20.71
C ARG A 891 -41.36 14.36 21.55
N ALA A 892 -40.47 15.20 21.02
CA ALA A 892 -40.00 16.41 21.68
C ALA A 892 -41.13 17.43 21.94
N ARG A 893 -42.07 17.61 21.01
CA ARG A 893 -43.27 18.45 21.23
C ARG A 893 -44.21 17.85 22.28
N LYS A 894 -44.39 16.53 22.28
CA LYS A 894 -45.22 15.83 23.29
C LYS A 894 -44.64 15.95 24.70
N LEU A 895 -43.32 16.03 24.82
CA LEU A 895 -42.59 16.23 26.07
C LEU A 895 -42.45 17.72 26.46
N GLY A 896 -43.02 18.66 25.68
CA GLY A 896 -42.96 20.09 25.96
C GLY A 896 -41.58 20.75 25.77
N VAL A 897 -40.65 20.06 25.10
CA VAL A 897 -39.26 20.51 24.91
C VAL A 897 -39.11 21.46 23.72
N LEU A 898 -39.99 21.30 22.73
CA LEU A 898 -40.15 22.17 21.57
C LEU A 898 -41.59 22.67 21.53
N SER A 899 -41.76 23.96 21.25
CA SER A 899 -43.06 24.61 21.02
C SER A 899 -43.66 24.27 19.66
#